data_AF-A0A819ZZA8-F1
#
_entry.id   AF-A0A819ZZA8-F1
#
_cell.length_a   1.000
_cell.length_b   1.000
_cell.length_c   1.000
_cell.angle_alpha   90.00
_cell.angle_beta   90.00
_cell.angle_gamma   90.00
#
_symmetry.space_group_name_H-M   'P 1'
#
loop_
_entity.id
_entity.type
_entity.pdbx_description
1 polymer ?
#
loop_
_entity_poly.entity_id
_entity_poly.type
_entity_poly.pdbx_seq_one_letter_code
_entity_poly.pdbx_strand_id
1 'polypeptide(L)'
;MIETTLMNLIELILSSSIIDRTNSIQQVTTIYSLIAQSARDLPSYLINNLEKLRSFISLIRCLTALLPDKALDVFKHVYVIKAERSAAHETVIHRTLVKLEVEFLKDWLADNGDSYGLNLNDMRTIYTNRNVIWIKPLLERPRDQQAQNIRRIIILPTPLFECQKEFKRVSEILNEVNKTNELRQLIIQCSTSQKFSYAVLCWYIQYYCRFIEPNTKVDDAFVQDIDRNLSQDIIRSFTPLGHRFLICLCSNFSENSYFRLQPDMPHNEIHKRLVALNIVAFFISLKSLPEITYLGSILFNHQRQMPNHYGEHLSTVCLPGMTISDPVITQMIDVRTQIQDRLNRGVMHAGGKFIFQCSRDCPWMFYFQDCGVPNDRHTCSLCKKPIGAERYNVLIQRDPPQIRMSTDEGLRVINQYIDRYNMTARLGYHNVNTHEASNSGDKPDHLNRPVSFRFIHFLTHGLLLFLHDCNYLTDDDIKQRFKIPKTTHFRDHFEKDYTLLVQTSTDSKQCYIWLYKLLEHLINDELIKRGVMNTNERVLQIEQIIEQKIIFAHIDSMTTEITEYKKAYAEFIQERDSKPSLESFIDELFEDEKQYPLLNFFNVTTFHTTNPLDAFILKMQTLPYAERSYPVTTFLFKRLEDYVNIQYLYPIIVFTNYLIEKLNYRIKRIDAAERKIMHYLTTGNDQHIMKQYYNDFLHAWYSLKLKEVHYGCQKPKFELPVAKEKFAESTSIATVLLNTSKDESSLLLAASIKTIAELQNEIVNYFHNNINNVINTEIKRKQIPLPSIRLENLLRLNRIELSQKLVDDSLVINYQYGK
;
A
#
# COMPACT_ATOMS: atom_id res chain seq x y z
N MET A 1 -65.35 6.41 37.21
CA MET A 1 -65.15 7.36 38.33
C MET A 1 -64.03 6.87 39.26
N ILE A 2 -64.13 5.67 39.84
CA ILE A 2 -63.08 5.11 40.74
C ILE A 2 -61.71 5.00 40.05
N GLU A 3 -61.64 4.48 38.82
CA GLU A 3 -60.39 4.40 38.04
C GLU A 3 -59.75 5.77 37.85
N THR A 4 -60.52 6.76 37.40
CA THR A 4 -60.07 8.14 37.20
C THR A 4 -59.57 8.76 38.50
N THR A 5 -60.27 8.51 39.62
CA THR A 5 -59.83 8.98 40.94
C THR A 5 -58.51 8.34 41.38
N LEU A 6 -58.33 7.03 41.16
CA LEU A 6 -57.08 6.33 41.47
C LEU A 6 -55.93 6.78 40.58
N MET A 7 -56.17 6.99 39.28
CA MET A 7 -55.17 7.52 38.37
C MET A 7 -54.76 8.95 38.77
N ASN A 8 -55.72 9.82 39.10
CA ASN A 8 -55.45 11.18 39.58
C ASN A 8 -54.72 11.19 40.92
N LEU A 9 -55.01 10.24 41.82
CA LEU A 9 -54.29 10.07 43.07
C LEU A 9 -52.83 9.69 42.80
N ILE A 10 -52.57 8.76 41.88
CA ILE A 10 -51.22 8.37 41.48
C ILE A 10 -50.47 9.56 40.86
N GLU A 11 -51.12 10.37 40.04
CA GLU A 11 -50.50 11.60 39.52
C GLU A 11 -50.17 12.60 40.61
N LEU A 12 -51.08 12.79 41.57
CA LEU A 12 -50.89 13.72 42.67
C LEU A 12 -49.70 13.32 43.56
N ILE A 13 -49.60 12.04 43.96
CA ILE A 13 -48.49 11.55 44.81
C ILE A 13 -47.14 11.60 44.09
N LEU A 14 -47.13 11.49 42.76
CA LEU A 14 -45.91 11.59 41.95
C LEU A 14 -45.56 13.05 41.57
N SER A 15 -46.38 14.03 41.96
CA SER A 15 -46.10 15.44 41.65
C SER A 15 -44.87 15.95 42.39
N SER A 16 -44.11 16.84 41.74
CA SER A 16 -42.94 17.50 42.36
C SER A 16 -43.29 18.15 43.70
N SER A 17 -44.47 18.75 43.80
CA SER A 17 -44.95 19.42 45.02
C SER A 17 -45.05 18.49 46.25
N ILE A 18 -45.44 17.23 46.07
CA ILE A 18 -45.52 16.24 47.15
C ILE A 18 -44.13 15.67 47.46
N ILE A 19 -43.31 15.48 46.43
CA ILE A 19 -41.95 14.94 46.56
C ILE A 19 -41.04 15.91 47.32
N ASP A 20 -41.11 17.22 47.03
CA ASP A 20 -40.33 18.24 47.72
C ASP A 20 -40.67 18.34 49.21
N ARG A 21 -41.95 18.12 49.56
CA ARG A 21 -42.45 18.11 50.94
C ARG A 21 -42.17 16.83 51.71
N THR A 22 -41.62 15.81 51.04
CA THR A 22 -41.29 14.54 51.69
C THR A 22 -40.04 14.69 52.56
N ASN A 23 -40.13 14.27 53.83
CA ASN A 23 -38.99 14.30 54.76
C ASN A 23 -38.41 12.92 55.06
N SER A 24 -39.03 11.84 54.55
CA SER A 24 -38.57 10.47 54.76
C SER A 24 -38.79 9.62 53.51
N ILE A 25 -37.69 9.12 52.94
CA ILE A 25 -37.71 8.23 51.77
C ILE A 25 -38.28 6.84 52.10
N GLN A 26 -38.11 6.39 53.35
CA GLN A 26 -38.65 5.12 53.84
C GLN A 26 -40.18 5.16 53.98
N GLN A 27 -40.72 6.29 54.46
CA GLN A 27 -42.19 6.48 54.50
C GLN A 27 -42.77 6.49 53.10
N VAL A 28 -42.15 7.19 52.14
CA VAL A 28 -42.59 7.18 50.73
C VAL A 28 -42.53 5.78 50.15
N THR A 29 -41.42 5.06 50.31
CA THR A 29 -41.28 3.69 49.80
C THR A 29 -42.37 2.78 50.36
N THR A 30 -42.66 2.87 51.66
CA THR A 30 -43.64 2.02 52.33
C THR A 30 -45.07 2.35 51.91
N ILE A 31 -45.46 3.63 51.99
CA ILE A 31 -46.82 4.08 51.67
C ILE A 31 -47.11 3.85 50.18
N TYR A 32 -46.17 4.18 49.29
CA TYR A 32 -46.39 4.05 47.85
C TYR A 32 -46.40 2.58 47.42
N SER A 33 -45.62 1.72 48.08
CA SER A 33 -45.70 0.26 47.87
C SER A 33 -47.07 -0.29 48.29
N LEU A 34 -47.62 0.16 49.42
CA LEU A 34 -48.96 -0.23 49.89
C LEU A 34 -50.06 0.22 48.93
N ILE A 35 -49.97 1.45 48.41
CA ILE A 35 -50.89 1.97 47.39
C ILE A 35 -50.78 1.14 46.10
N ALA A 36 -49.55 0.86 45.64
CA ALA A 36 -49.32 0.11 44.42
C ALA A 36 -49.77 -1.37 44.50
N GLN A 37 -49.66 -1.97 45.69
CA GLN A 37 -50.14 -3.32 45.97
C GLN A 37 -51.67 -3.34 46.04
N SER A 38 -52.27 -2.45 46.83
CA SER A 38 -53.72 -2.33 46.95
C SER A 38 -54.40 -2.04 45.61
N ALA A 39 -53.77 -1.23 44.76
CA ALA A 39 -54.26 -0.95 43.40
C ALA A 39 -54.11 -2.14 42.44
N ARG A 40 -53.14 -3.04 42.66
CA ARG A 40 -52.95 -4.26 41.86
C ARG A 40 -54.01 -5.31 42.15
N ASP A 41 -54.43 -5.41 43.41
CA ASP A 41 -55.37 -6.42 43.90
C ASP A 41 -56.83 -6.08 43.56
N LEU A 42 -57.06 -5.04 42.74
CA LEU A 42 -58.36 -4.65 42.21
C LEU A 42 -58.58 -5.24 40.80
N PRO A 43 -59.22 -6.41 40.66
CA PRO A 43 -59.29 -7.16 39.39
C PRO A 43 -60.17 -6.50 38.31
N SER A 44 -61.04 -5.55 38.69
CA SER A 44 -62.07 -4.99 37.81
C SER A 44 -61.75 -3.59 37.29
N TYR A 45 -60.56 -3.04 37.58
CA TYR A 45 -60.21 -1.65 37.28
C TYR A 45 -58.89 -1.54 36.50
N LEU A 46 -58.89 -0.78 35.41
CA LEU A 46 -57.73 -0.58 34.54
C LEU A 46 -56.98 0.72 34.89
N ILE A 47 -56.00 0.62 35.79
CA ILE A 47 -55.23 1.78 36.28
C ILE A 47 -53.94 1.94 35.45
N ASN A 48 -54.04 2.69 34.34
CA ASN A 48 -52.98 2.77 33.33
C ASN A 48 -51.64 3.37 33.81
N ASN A 49 -51.66 4.23 34.82
CA ASN A 49 -50.46 4.85 35.38
C ASN A 49 -49.89 4.11 36.61
N LEU A 50 -50.39 2.91 36.95
CA LEU A 50 -49.85 2.11 38.05
C LEU A 50 -48.38 1.71 37.82
N GLU A 51 -47.99 1.45 36.57
CA GLU A 51 -46.59 1.16 36.20
C GLU A 51 -45.66 2.36 36.41
N LYS A 52 -46.20 3.59 36.32
CA LYS A 52 -45.45 4.82 36.65
C LYS A 52 -45.07 4.86 38.13
N LEU A 53 -46.02 4.53 39.02
CA LEU A 53 -45.77 4.43 40.46
C LEU A 53 -44.76 3.32 40.79
N ARG A 54 -44.82 2.19 40.07
CA ARG A 54 -43.86 1.07 40.26
C ARG A 54 -42.44 1.43 39.88
N SER A 55 -42.23 2.07 38.72
CA SER A 55 -40.90 2.54 38.31
C SER A 55 -40.33 3.57 39.28
N PHE A 56 -41.20 4.46 39.79
CA PHE A 56 -40.81 5.44 40.79
C PHE A 56 -40.33 4.79 42.11
N ILE A 57 -41.06 3.78 42.60
CA ILE A 57 -40.64 2.98 43.76
C ILE A 57 -39.33 2.23 43.49
N SER A 58 -39.11 1.74 42.27
CA SER A 58 -37.86 1.08 41.87
C SER A 58 -36.65 2.02 41.99
N LEU A 59 -36.76 3.22 41.39
CA LEU A 59 -35.71 4.24 41.45
C LEU A 59 -35.39 4.63 42.90
N ILE A 60 -36.41 4.86 43.73
CA ILE A 60 -36.23 5.17 45.15
C ILE A 60 -35.52 4.03 45.89
N ARG A 61 -35.89 2.78 45.64
CA ARG A 61 -35.23 1.62 46.26
C ARG A 61 -33.79 1.47 45.79
N CYS A 62 -33.50 1.77 44.52
CA CYS A 62 -32.14 1.79 43.98
C CYS A 62 -31.28 2.83 44.70
N LEU A 63 -31.77 4.07 44.79
CA LEU A 63 -31.10 5.17 45.48
C LEU A 63 -30.91 4.88 46.97
N THR A 64 -31.92 4.34 47.65
CA THR A 64 -31.84 4.00 49.08
C THR A 64 -30.83 2.87 49.33
N ALA A 65 -30.69 1.92 48.39
CA ALA A 65 -29.70 0.86 48.50
C ALA A 65 -28.27 1.36 48.26
N LEU A 66 -28.09 2.33 47.36
CA LEU A 66 -26.77 2.88 47.00
C LEU A 66 -26.31 3.96 47.96
N LEU A 67 -27.22 4.82 48.44
CA LEU A 67 -26.92 6.02 49.23
C LEU A 67 -27.87 6.13 50.43
N PRO A 68 -27.80 5.21 51.41
CA PRO A 68 -28.81 5.10 52.48
C PRO A 68 -29.10 6.44 53.19
N ASP A 69 -28.04 7.22 53.46
CA ASP A 69 -28.12 8.46 54.24
C ASP A 69 -28.37 9.71 53.39
N LYS A 70 -28.26 9.63 52.06
CA LYS A 70 -28.37 10.77 51.12
C LYS A 70 -29.40 10.56 50.01
N ALA A 71 -30.07 9.41 50.00
CA ALA A 71 -30.98 9.00 48.93
C ALA A 71 -32.11 10.01 48.72
N LEU A 72 -32.65 10.61 49.78
CA LEU A 72 -33.73 11.59 49.67
C LEU A 72 -33.26 12.88 48.99
N ASP A 73 -32.09 13.39 49.36
CA ASP A 73 -31.55 14.64 48.80
C ASP A 73 -31.17 14.48 47.33
N VAL A 74 -30.52 13.37 47.00
CA VAL A 74 -30.17 13.02 45.61
C VAL A 74 -31.43 12.78 44.78
N PHE A 75 -32.43 12.09 45.35
CA PHE A 75 -33.70 11.86 44.69
C PHE A 75 -34.42 13.16 44.34
N LYS A 76 -34.53 14.09 45.31
CA LYS A 76 -35.13 15.42 45.07
C LYS A 76 -34.36 16.18 43.99
N HIS A 77 -33.04 16.20 44.07
CA HIS A 77 -32.20 16.91 43.09
C HIS A 77 -32.39 16.38 41.67
N VAL A 78 -32.35 15.06 41.49
CA VAL A 78 -32.48 14.40 40.18
C VAL A 78 -33.91 14.51 39.62
N TYR A 79 -34.91 14.35 40.48
CA TYR A 79 -36.31 14.40 40.08
C TYR A 79 -36.77 15.82 39.72
N VAL A 80 -36.43 16.83 40.53
CA VAL A 80 -36.84 18.22 40.31
C VAL A 80 -36.21 18.80 39.05
N ILE A 81 -34.89 18.60 38.84
CA ILE A 81 -34.17 19.17 37.67
C ILE A 81 -34.71 18.65 36.34
N LYS A 82 -35.16 17.39 36.26
CA LYS A 82 -35.69 16.82 35.00
C LYS A 82 -37.21 16.95 34.87
N ALA A 83 -37.96 16.99 35.97
CA ALA A 83 -39.40 17.23 35.93
C ALA A 83 -39.73 18.63 35.41
N GLU A 84 -38.93 19.65 35.75
CA GLU A 84 -39.11 21.03 35.26
C GLU A 84 -38.80 21.20 33.77
N ARG A 85 -37.97 20.33 33.18
CA ARG A 85 -37.59 20.41 31.75
C ARG A 85 -38.52 19.65 30.80
N SER A 86 -39.43 18.81 31.32
CA SER A 86 -40.23 17.88 30.51
C SER A 86 -41.74 18.20 30.55
N ALA A 87 -42.11 19.48 30.56
CA ALA A 87 -43.50 19.94 30.65
C ALA A 87 -44.40 19.65 29.42
N ALA A 88 -44.00 18.76 28.51
CA ALA A 88 -44.81 18.37 27.35
C ALA A 88 -44.97 16.84 27.28
N HIS A 89 -46.17 16.38 27.60
CA HIS A 89 -46.75 15.03 27.42
C HIS A 89 -46.62 13.99 28.56
N GLU A 90 -47.78 13.72 29.18
CA GLU A 90 -48.04 12.77 30.27
C GLU A 90 -47.72 11.30 29.94
N THR A 91 -47.61 10.92 28.66
CA THR A 91 -47.24 9.55 28.23
C THR A 91 -45.73 9.28 28.28
N VAL A 92 -44.90 10.29 28.54
CA VAL A 92 -43.44 10.17 28.52
C VAL A 92 -42.87 9.81 29.90
N ILE A 93 -43.58 10.05 31.01
CA ILE A 93 -42.98 10.02 32.35
C ILE A 93 -42.52 8.62 32.80
N HIS A 94 -43.20 7.52 32.46
CA HIS A 94 -42.70 6.17 32.78
C HIS A 94 -41.40 5.84 32.01
N ARG A 95 -41.35 6.18 30.71
CA ARG A 95 -40.10 6.09 29.92
C ARG A 95 -39.04 7.04 30.47
N THR A 96 -39.40 8.25 30.90
CA THR A 96 -38.50 9.22 31.53
C THR A 96 -37.99 8.71 32.87
N LEU A 97 -38.77 8.00 33.66
CA LEU A 97 -38.37 7.44 34.95
C LEU A 97 -37.40 6.27 34.80
N VAL A 98 -37.67 5.35 33.87
CA VAL A 98 -36.73 4.28 33.51
C VAL A 98 -35.47 4.88 32.87
N LYS A 99 -35.62 5.88 31.99
CA LYS A 99 -34.50 6.62 31.39
C LYS A 99 -33.74 7.44 32.43
N LEU A 100 -34.40 7.96 33.48
CA LEU A 100 -33.80 8.67 34.60
C LEU A 100 -33.00 7.73 35.49
N GLU A 101 -33.53 6.54 35.79
CA GLU A 101 -32.79 5.49 36.51
C GLU A 101 -31.53 5.10 35.71
N VAL A 102 -31.68 4.93 34.39
CA VAL A 102 -30.57 4.59 33.49
C VAL A 102 -29.57 5.75 33.33
N GLU A 103 -30.00 6.99 33.08
CA GLU A 103 -29.14 8.18 32.93
C GLU A 103 -28.51 8.58 34.27
N PHE A 104 -29.19 8.36 35.39
CA PHE A 104 -28.62 8.53 36.73
C PHE A 104 -27.46 7.54 36.94
N LEU A 105 -27.66 6.25 36.62
CA LEU A 105 -26.62 5.23 36.81
C LEU A 105 -25.51 5.26 35.75
N LYS A 106 -25.82 5.66 34.50
CA LYS A 106 -24.86 5.72 33.39
C LYS A 106 -24.00 6.97 33.39
N ASP A 107 -24.63 8.13 33.61
CA ASP A 107 -24.00 9.43 33.33
C ASP A 107 -23.73 10.16 34.64
N TRP A 108 -24.76 10.40 35.48
CA TRP A 108 -24.59 11.21 36.69
C TRP A 108 -23.76 10.51 37.77
N LEU A 109 -24.02 9.24 38.07
CA LEU A 109 -23.32 8.48 39.10
C LEU A 109 -21.89 8.11 38.66
N ALA A 110 -21.64 7.95 37.35
CA ALA A 110 -20.29 7.75 36.83
C ALA A 110 -19.43 9.00 37.00
N ASP A 111 -20.01 10.19 36.80
CA ASP A 111 -19.30 11.46 36.89
C ASP A 111 -19.19 11.99 38.34
N ASN A 112 -20.09 11.57 39.24
CA ASN A 112 -20.16 12.10 40.62
C ASN A 112 -19.93 11.05 41.72
N GLY A 113 -19.74 9.76 41.38
CA GLY A 113 -19.67 8.64 42.32
C GLY A 113 -18.55 8.74 43.36
N ASP A 114 -17.40 9.28 42.96
CA ASP A 114 -16.24 9.49 43.83
C ASP A 114 -16.57 10.45 44.99
N SER A 115 -17.38 11.47 44.74
CA SER A 115 -17.86 12.45 45.74
C SER A 115 -18.72 11.81 46.84
N TYR A 116 -19.29 10.64 46.58
CA TYR A 116 -20.20 9.93 47.47
C TYR A 116 -19.60 8.62 48.01
N GLY A 117 -18.32 8.34 47.70
CA GLY A 117 -17.61 7.15 48.20
C GLY A 117 -18.09 5.83 47.62
N LEU A 118 -18.74 5.84 46.45
CA LEU A 118 -19.24 4.64 45.77
C LEU A 118 -18.33 4.28 44.59
N ASN A 119 -17.76 3.07 44.60
CA ASN A 119 -17.02 2.55 43.45
C ASN A 119 -17.83 1.50 42.65
N LEU A 120 -17.40 1.23 41.42
CA LEU A 120 -18.06 0.29 40.49
C LEU A 120 -18.10 -1.16 41.00
N ASN A 121 -17.17 -1.56 41.87
CA ASN A 121 -17.13 -2.90 42.48
C ASN A 121 -18.19 -3.06 43.60
N ASP A 122 -18.52 -1.99 44.32
CA ASP A 122 -19.58 -2.00 45.33
C ASP A 122 -20.95 -2.24 44.65
N MET A 123 -21.18 -1.57 43.52
CA MET A 123 -22.38 -1.79 42.69
C MET A 123 -22.46 -3.22 42.14
N ARG A 124 -21.32 -3.78 41.70
CA ARG A 124 -21.24 -5.19 41.28
C ARG A 124 -21.69 -6.08 42.42
N THR A 125 -21.12 -5.92 43.62
CA THR A 125 -21.42 -6.75 44.78
C THR A 125 -22.90 -6.71 45.19
N ILE A 126 -23.53 -5.53 45.16
CA ILE A 126 -24.93 -5.33 45.57
C ILE A 126 -25.93 -5.97 44.57
N TYR A 127 -25.61 -5.95 43.26
CA TYR A 127 -26.56 -6.32 42.21
C TYR A 127 -26.24 -7.62 41.44
N THR A 128 -25.09 -8.27 41.70
CA THR A 128 -24.67 -9.53 41.03
C THR A 128 -25.73 -10.63 41.08
N ASN A 129 -26.54 -10.69 42.15
CA ASN A 129 -27.54 -11.74 42.37
C ASN A 129 -28.98 -11.31 42.01
N ARG A 130 -29.20 -10.08 41.52
CA ARG A 130 -30.53 -9.62 41.12
C ARG A 130 -30.70 -9.78 39.61
N ASN A 131 -31.82 -10.38 39.20
CA ASN A 131 -32.14 -10.67 37.80
C ASN A 131 -32.59 -9.41 37.03
N VAL A 132 -31.76 -8.37 37.05
CA VAL A 132 -32.04 -7.05 36.47
C VAL A 132 -31.45 -7.02 35.06
N ILE A 133 -32.30 -7.32 34.07
CA ILE A 133 -31.92 -7.53 32.66
C ILE A 133 -31.13 -6.33 32.07
N TRP A 134 -31.42 -5.11 32.51
CA TRP A 134 -30.75 -3.90 32.01
C TRP A 134 -29.43 -3.57 32.72
N ILE A 135 -29.18 -4.13 33.91
CA ILE A 135 -27.92 -3.94 34.65
C ILE A 135 -26.84 -4.91 34.16
N LYS A 136 -27.23 -6.06 33.61
CA LYS A 136 -26.31 -7.03 32.99
C LYS A 136 -25.39 -6.38 31.95
N PRO A 137 -25.87 -5.62 30.95
CA PRO A 137 -25.01 -4.88 30.03
C PRO A 137 -24.06 -3.84 30.66
N LEU A 138 -24.35 -3.39 31.89
CA LEU A 138 -23.51 -2.43 32.64
C LEU A 138 -22.50 -3.14 33.56
N LEU A 139 -22.85 -4.30 34.12
CA LEU A 139 -22.00 -5.16 34.95
C LEU A 139 -21.10 -6.08 34.12
N GLU A 140 -21.60 -6.52 32.97
CA GLU A 140 -20.90 -7.19 31.88
C GLU A 140 -20.32 -6.14 30.94
N ARG A 141 -19.67 -5.08 31.45
CA ARG A 141 -18.77 -4.26 30.61
C ARG A 141 -17.50 -5.07 30.43
N PRO A 142 -17.32 -5.84 29.34
CA PRO A 142 -16.06 -6.52 29.13
C PRO A 142 -15.09 -5.45 28.61
N ARG A 143 -13.80 -5.77 28.63
CA ARG A 143 -12.80 -5.05 27.84
C ARG A 143 -13.16 -5.02 26.33
N ASP A 144 -14.17 -5.80 25.91
CA ASP A 144 -14.62 -6.01 24.55
C ASP A 144 -15.51 -4.93 23.93
N GLN A 145 -16.28 -4.09 24.64
CA GLN A 145 -17.22 -3.18 23.93
C GLN A 145 -16.50 -2.15 23.03
N GLN A 146 -15.34 -1.66 23.47
CA GLN A 146 -14.49 -0.72 22.74
C GLN A 146 -13.76 -1.41 21.57
N ALA A 147 -13.21 -2.61 21.82
CA ALA A 147 -12.60 -3.42 20.78
C ALA A 147 -13.61 -3.89 19.73
N GLN A 148 -14.86 -4.18 20.13
CA GLN A 148 -15.98 -4.53 19.25
C GLN A 148 -16.38 -3.36 18.35
N ASN A 149 -16.46 -2.13 18.87
CA ASN A 149 -16.76 -0.96 18.04
C ASN A 149 -15.70 -0.72 16.97
N ILE A 150 -14.41 -0.90 17.28
CA ILE A 150 -13.33 -0.76 16.30
C ILE A 150 -13.38 -1.89 15.28
N ARG A 151 -13.61 -3.14 15.71
CA ARG A 151 -13.75 -4.31 14.82
C ARG A 151 -14.92 -4.18 13.84
N ARG A 152 -15.90 -3.32 14.12
CA ARG A 152 -17.01 -2.97 13.20
C ARG A 152 -16.61 -1.97 12.11
N ILE A 153 -15.50 -1.25 12.28
CA ILE A 153 -15.09 -0.14 11.42
C ILE A 153 -13.80 -0.46 10.66
N ILE A 154 -12.91 -1.29 11.23
CA ILE A 154 -11.58 -1.57 10.72
C ILE A 154 -11.28 -3.08 10.72
N ILE A 155 -10.71 -3.59 9.62
CA ILE A 155 -10.20 -4.96 9.55
C ILE A 155 -8.83 -5.03 10.22
N LEU A 156 -8.70 -5.92 11.20
CA LEU A 156 -7.49 -6.08 12.00
C LEU A 156 -6.61 -7.22 11.47
N PRO A 157 -5.29 -7.21 11.78
CA PRO A 157 -4.43 -8.36 11.55
C PRO A 157 -4.88 -9.53 12.43
N THR A 158 -5.40 -10.58 11.79
CA THR A 158 -5.97 -11.77 12.40
C THR A 158 -5.47 -12.97 11.63
N PRO A 159 -4.74 -13.90 12.27
CA PRO A 159 -4.21 -15.05 11.57
C PRO A 159 -5.30 -16.11 11.37
N LEU A 160 -5.98 -16.05 10.22
CA LEU A 160 -7.20 -16.78 9.89
C LEU A 160 -6.98 -17.98 8.97
N PHE A 161 -5.74 -18.20 8.51
CA PHE A 161 -5.36 -19.21 7.53
C PHE A 161 -4.36 -20.22 8.12
N GLU A 162 -3.08 -19.85 8.27
CA GLU A 162 -2.00 -20.72 8.75
C GLU A 162 -2.07 -20.99 10.26
N CYS A 163 -2.62 -20.06 11.04
CA CYS A 163 -2.68 -20.16 12.52
C CYS A 163 -4.10 -20.02 13.09
N GLN A 164 -5.14 -20.28 12.29
CA GLN A 164 -6.54 -20.08 12.68
C GLN A 164 -6.91 -20.82 13.97
N LYS A 165 -6.50 -22.09 14.09
CA LYS A 165 -6.85 -22.94 15.24
C LYS A 165 -6.19 -22.43 16.52
N GLU A 166 -4.92 -22.10 16.44
CA GLU A 166 -4.15 -21.51 17.54
C GLU A 166 -4.77 -20.17 17.96
N PHE A 167 -5.17 -19.34 17.01
CA PHE A 167 -5.75 -18.04 17.28
C PHE A 167 -7.15 -18.09 17.91
N LYS A 168 -8.01 -19.02 17.46
CA LYS A 168 -9.31 -19.27 18.11
C LYS A 168 -9.11 -19.66 19.58
N ARG A 169 -8.21 -20.62 19.84
CA ARG A 169 -7.88 -21.07 21.21
C ARG A 169 -7.30 -19.95 22.08
N VAL A 170 -6.37 -19.15 21.54
CA VAL A 170 -5.80 -17.99 22.26
C VAL A 170 -6.89 -16.97 22.57
N SER A 171 -7.77 -16.69 21.61
CA SER A 171 -8.88 -15.77 21.79
C SER A 171 -9.85 -16.24 22.88
N GLU A 172 -10.29 -17.50 22.84
CA GLU A 172 -11.16 -18.08 23.88
C GLU A 172 -10.57 -17.86 25.29
N ILE A 173 -9.31 -18.22 25.49
CA ILE A 173 -8.66 -18.12 26.80
C ILE A 173 -8.49 -16.66 27.26
N LEU A 174 -8.03 -15.77 26.38
CA LEU A 174 -7.74 -14.38 26.75
C LEU A 174 -8.98 -13.50 26.87
N ASN A 175 -10.10 -13.89 26.24
CA ASN A 175 -11.36 -13.15 26.35
C ASN A 175 -12.23 -13.63 27.52
N GLU A 176 -12.20 -14.92 27.87
CA GLU A 176 -13.08 -15.48 28.91
C GLU A 176 -12.53 -15.38 30.34
N VAL A 177 -11.21 -15.16 30.54
CA VAL A 177 -10.59 -15.48 31.83
C VAL A 177 -9.63 -14.41 32.40
N ASN A 178 -9.99 -13.85 33.57
CA ASN A 178 -9.13 -13.04 34.44
C ASN A 178 -8.19 -13.88 35.35
N LYS A 179 -7.60 -14.98 34.86
CA LYS A 179 -6.72 -15.84 35.66
C LYS A 179 -5.30 -15.84 35.09
N THR A 180 -4.40 -15.18 35.80
CA THR A 180 -2.95 -15.11 35.52
C THR A 180 -2.31 -16.48 35.26
N ASN A 181 -2.86 -17.56 35.84
CA ASN A 181 -2.37 -18.93 35.64
C ASN A 181 -2.60 -19.48 34.23
N GLU A 182 -3.74 -19.19 33.61
CA GLU A 182 -4.04 -19.67 32.25
C GLU A 182 -3.23 -18.86 31.22
N LEU A 183 -3.09 -17.55 31.45
CA LEU A 183 -2.20 -16.69 30.68
C LEU A 183 -0.73 -17.15 30.79
N ARG A 184 -0.27 -17.57 31.97
CA ARG A 184 1.05 -18.19 32.14
C ARG A 184 1.21 -19.46 31.30
N GLN A 185 0.20 -20.34 31.30
CA GLN A 185 0.24 -21.56 30.48
C GLN A 185 0.29 -21.26 28.98
N LEU A 186 -0.45 -20.25 28.51
CA LEU A 186 -0.37 -19.76 27.14
C LEU A 186 1.06 -19.32 26.79
N ILE A 187 1.65 -18.45 27.60
CA ILE A 187 2.99 -17.91 27.37
C ILE A 187 4.03 -19.03 27.35
N ILE A 188 3.93 -20.02 28.25
CA ILE A 188 4.86 -21.16 28.25
C ILE A 188 4.76 -21.96 26.95
N GLN A 189 3.56 -22.17 26.39
CA GLN A 189 3.39 -22.87 25.11
C GLN A 189 4.07 -22.15 23.94
N CYS A 190 4.10 -20.81 23.96
CA CYS A 190 4.80 -20.00 22.97
C CYS A 190 6.28 -20.37 22.84
N SER A 191 6.94 -20.87 23.89
CA SER A 191 8.36 -21.25 23.82
C SER A 191 8.67 -22.40 22.84
N THR A 192 7.65 -23.14 22.39
CA THR A 192 7.80 -24.37 21.58
C THR A 192 7.08 -24.34 20.23
N SER A 193 6.21 -23.36 19.98
CA SER A 193 5.42 -23.28 18.74
C SER A 193 5.42 -21.87 18.18
N GLN A 194 5.95 -21.71 16.96
CA GLN A 194 5.93 -20.42 16.24
C GLN A 194 4.50 -19.97 15.96
N LYS A 195 3.63 -20.87 15.48
CA LYS A 195 2.23 -20.56 15.20
C LYS A 195 1.50 -20.03 16.43
N PHE A 196 1.74 -20.65 17.58
CA PHE A 196 1.15 -20.23 18.85
C PHE A 196 1.70 -18.88 19.31
N SER A 197 3.02 -18.68 19.22
CA SER A 197 3.66 -17.40 19.49
C SER A 197 3.10 -16.27 18.65
N TYR A 198 2.99 -16.47 17.34
CA TYR A 198 2.44 -15.47 16.44
C TYR A 198 0.97 -15.18 16.75
N ALA A 199 0.15 -16.21 16.99
CA ALA A 199 -1.25 -16.04 17.37
C ALA A 199 -1.42 -15.20 18.65
N VAL A 200 -0.60 -15.45 19.68
CA VAL A 200 -0.59 -14.63 20.91
C VAL A 200 -0.21 -13.18 20.61
N LEU A 201 0.87 -12.95 19.85
CA LEU A 201 1.33 -11.60 19.51
C LEU A 201 0.28 -10.84 18.68
N CYS A 202 -0.36 -11.48 17.70
CA CYS A 202 -1.45 -10.89 16.93
C CYS A 202 -2.66 -10.54 17.81
N TRP A 203 -2.97 -11.36 18.83
CA TRP A 203 -4.05 -11.03 19.77
C TRP A 203 -3.73 -9.74 20.53
N TYR A 204 -2.49 -9.56 21.01
CA TYR A 204 -2.09 -8.30 21.65
C TYR A 204 -2.12 -7.11 20.70
N ILE A 205 -1.81 -7.29 19.41
CA ILE A 205 -1.97 -6.24 18.39
C ILE A 205 -3.46 -5.87 18.21
N GLN A 206 -4.37 -6.83 18.28
CA GLN A 206 -5.81 -6.53 18.25
C GLN A 206 -6.28 -5.82 19.51
N TYR A 207 -5.81 -6.27 20.68
CA TYR A 207 -6.09 -5.61 21.95
C TYR A 207 -5.57 -4.17 21.96
N TYR A 208 -4.41 -3.94 21.37
CA TYR A 208 -3.79 -2.63 21.22
C TYR A 208 -4.69 -1.62 20.49
N CYS A 209 -5.53 -2.07 19.56
CA CYS A 209 -6.38 -1.19 18.77
C CYS A 209 -7.36 -0.38 19.64
N ARG A 210 -7.70 -0.80 20.85
CA ARG A 210 -8.59 -0.06 21.78
C ARG A 210 -8.22 1.42 21.96
N PHE A 211 -6.94 1.77 21.82
CA PHE A 211 -6.46 3.14 21.95
C PHE A 211 -6.84 4.08 20.78
N ILE A 212 -7.52 3.56 19.76
CA ILE A 212 -8.20 4.36 18.72
C ILE A 212 -9.47 5.02 19.29
N GLU A 213 -10.09 4.46 20.33
CA GLU A 213 -11.24 5.12 20.93
C GLU A 213 -10.84 6.29 21.84
N PRO A 214 -11.55 7.44 21.78
CA PRO A 214 -11.30 8.57 22.65
C PRO A 214 -11.51 8.20 24.12
N ASN A 215 -10.66 8.76 25.00
CA ASN A 215 -10.69 8.58 26.47
C ASN A 215 -10.40 7.15 26.98
N THR A 216 -9.83 6.26 26.14
CA THR A 216 -9.40 4.92 26.58
C THR A 216 -8.22 5.01 27.55
N LYS A 217 -8.41 4.52 28.79
CA LYS A 217 -7.36 4.45 29.82
C LYS A 217 -6.54 3.17 29.70
N VAL A 218 -5.29 3.23 30.14
CA VAL A 218 -4.43 2.05 30.28
C VAL A 218 -5.04 1.12 31.35
N ASP A 219 -4.99 -0.19 31.08
CA ASP A 219 -5.41 -1.21 32.03
C ASP A 219 -4.21 -1.55 32.92
N ASP A 220 -4.03 -0.77 33.99
CA ASP A 220 -2.86 -0.86 34.87
C ASP A 220 -2.70 -2.24 35.51
N ALA A 221 -3.82 -2.92 35.81
CA ALA A 221 -3.78 -4.29 36.36
C ALA A 221 -3.22 -5.28 35.33
N PHE A 222 -3.66 -5.18 34.07
CA PHE A 222 -3.16 -6.04 33.00
C PHE A 222 -1.71 -5.73 32.64
N VAL A 223 -1.32 -4.45 32.63
CA VAL A 223 0.09 -4.06 32.47
C VAL A 223 0.93 -4.62 33.61
N GLN A 224 0.45 -4.54 34.86
CA GLN A 224 1.14 -5.09 36.02
C GLN A 224 1.29 -6.62 35.93
N ASP A 225 0.29 -7.34 35.41
CA ASP A 225 0.40 -8.77 35.18
C ASP A 225 1.53 -9.12 34.20
N ILE A 226 1.63 -8.37 33.09
CA ILE A 226 2.66 -8.57 32.06
C ILE A 226 4.05 -8.12 32.53
N ASP A 227 4.13 -6.99 33.24
CA ASP A 227 5.39 -6.38 33.66
C ASP A 227 5.99 -7.05 34.90
N ARG A 228 5.15 -7.50 35.86
CA ARG A 228 5.62 -8.07 37.14
C ARG A 228 5.34 -9.56 37.28
N ASN A 229 4.10 -10.00 37.05
CA ASN A 229 3.69 -11.36 37.41
C ASN A 229 4.14 -12.42 36.39
N LEU A 230 4.31 -12.02 35.13
CA LEU A 230 4.62 -12.91 34.00
C LEU A 230 5.95 -12.59 33.30
N SER A 231 6.68 -11.57 33.77
CA SER A 231 7.90 -11.09 33.09
C SER A 231 8.92 -12.19 32.83
N GLN A 232 9.18 -13.07 33.81
CA GLN A 232 10.13 -14.17 33.64
C GLN A 232 9.69 -15.16 32.56
N ASP A 233 8.40 -15.54 32.54
CA ASP A 233 7.86 -16.48 31.56
C ASP A 233 7.84 -15.88 30.14
N ILE A 234 7.53 -14.59 30.04
CA ILE A 234 7.54 -13.83 28.79
C ILE A 234 8.95 -13.66 28.26
N ILE A 235 9.91 -13.25 29.09
CA ILE A 235 11.32 -13.11 28.70
C ILE A 235 11.89 -14.46 28.25
N ARG A 236 11.52 -15.56 28.92
CA ARG A 236 11.93 -16.90 28.50
C ARG A 236 11.39 -17.27 27.11
N SER A 237 10.15 -16.90 26.81
CA SER A 237 9.45 -17.30 25.59
C SER A 237 9.74 -16.39 24.40
N PHE A 238 9.88 -15.08 24.66
CA PHE A 238 9.98 -14.03 23.62
C PHE A 238 11.20 -13.11 23.76
N THR A 239 12.10 -13.35 24.71
CA THR A 239 13.24 -12.48 25.07
C THR A 239 12.82 -11.15 25.70
N PRO A 240 13.76 -10.34 26.25
CA PRO A 240 13.44 -9.00 26.74
C PRO A 240 12.81 -8.09 25.68
N LEU A 241 13.13 -8.29 24.40
CA LEU A 241 12.52 -7.55 23.30
C LEU A 241 11.02 -7.84 23.18
N GLY A 242 10.62 -9.11 23.23
CA GLY A 242 9.21 -9.48 23.17
C GLY A 242 8.43 -9.06 24.42
N HIS A 243 9.06 -9.07 25.59
CA HIS A 243 8.48 -8.51 26.81
C HIS A 243 8.17 -7.02 26.64
N ARG A 244 9.14 -6.24 26.14
CA ARG A 244 8.94 -4.81 25.86
C ARG A 244 7.86 -4.58 24.80
N PHE A 245 7.83 -5.39 23.74
CA PHE A 245 6.79 -5.33 22.71
C PHE A 245 5.39 -5.50 23.31
N LEU A 246 5.17 -6.50 24.16
CA LEU A 246 3.89 -6.72 24.84
C LEU A 246 3.51 -5.57 25.77
N ILE A 247 4.48 -5.04 26.54
CA ILE A 247 4.23 -3.86 27.40
C ILE A 247 3.78 -2.67 26.57
N CYS A 248 4.49 -2.37 25.47
CA CYS A 248 4.16 -1.24 24.60
C CYS A 248 2.76 -1.37 23.98
N LEU A 249 2.36 -2.58 23.56
CA LEU A 249 0.99 -2.86 23.08
C LEU A 249 -0.07 -2.67 24.19
N CYS A 250 0.27 -2.97 25.45
CA CYS A 250 -0.66 -2.79 26.56
C CYS A 250 -0.79 -1.32 27.03
N SER A 251 0.25 -0.50 26.82
CA SER A 251 0.38 0.88 27.33
C SER A 251 0.32 2.00 26.28
N ASN A 252 0.14 1.66 25.00
CA ASN A 252 0.05 2.59 23.86
C ASN A 252 1.34 3.30 23.43
N PHE A 253 2.50 2.69 23.69
CA PHE A 253 3.80 3.27 23.35
C PHE A 253 4.02 4.67 23.95
N SER A 254 5.22 5.23 23.76
CA SER A 254 5.53 6.57 24.23
C SER A 254 4.95 7.65 23.30
N GLU A 255 4.88 8.90 23.78
CA GLU A 255 4.33 10.05 23.01
C GLU A 255 5.02 10.26 21.66
N ASN A 256 6.32 10.01 21.61
CA ASN A 256 7.16 10.24 20.44
C ASN A 256 7.31 8.99 19.56
N SER A 257 6.72 7.87 19.95
CA SER A 257 6.81 6.62 19.20
C SER A 257 6.02 6.70 17.90
N TYR A 258 6.59 6.18 16.82
CA TYR A 258 5.88 5.98 15.56
C TYR A 258 4.60 5.16 15.74
N PHE A 259 4.63 4.18 16.62
CA PHE A 259 3.58 3.18 16.77
C PHE A 259 2.37 3.67 17.56
N ARG A 260 2.48 4.75 18.33
CA ARG A 260 1.39 5.27 19.18
C ARG A 260 0.12 5.55 18.37
N LEU A 261 -1.01 5.03 18.86
CA LEU A 261 -2.34 5.25 18.31
C LEU A 261 -3.00 6.46 18.97
N GLN A 262 -3.76 7.22 18.17
CA GLN A 262 -4.49 8.40 18.59
C GLN A 262 -5.93 8.36 18.02
N PRO A 263 -6.93 8.92 18.72
CA PRO A 263 -8.33 8.78 18.30
C PRO A 263 -8.69 9.37 16.94
N ASP A 264 -8.03 10.45 16.53
CA ASP A 264 -8.29 11.15 15.26
C ASP A 264 -7.34 10.69 14.12
N MET A 265 -6.67 9.55 14.29
CA MET A 265 -5.71 9.05 13.31
C MET A 265 -6.43 8.51 12.05
N PRO A 266 -6.01 8.89 10.84
CA PRO A 266 -6.59 8.33 9.60
C PRO A 266 -6.43 6.81 9.52
N HIS A 267 -7.43 6.10 8.97
CA HIS A 267 -7.39 4.63 8.88
C HIS A 267 -6.12 4.10 8.17
N ASN A 268 -5.67 4.75 7.10
CA ASN A 268 -4.45 4.35 6.39
C ASN A 268 -3.21 4.42 7.30
N GLU A 269 -3.13 5.43 8.18
CA GLU A 269 -2.03 5.58 9.13
C GLU A 269 -2.09 4.52 10.24
N ILE A 270 -3.29 4.15 10.69
CA ILE A 270 -3.51 3.03 11.62
C ILE A 270 -3.02 1.72 10.96
N HIS A 271 -3.43 1.44 9.73
CA HIS A 271 -3.05 0.21 9.04
C HIS A 271 -1.54 0.08 8.83
N LYS A 272 -0.83 1.15 8.47
CA LYS A 272 0.64 1.14 8.37
C LYS A 272 1.31 0.67 9.67
N ARG A 273 0.85 1.21 10.81
CA ARG A 273 1.35 0.83 12.15
C ARG A 273 1.02 -0.62 12.47
N LEU A 274 -0.21 -1.06 12.21
CA LEU A 274 -0.62 -2.44 12.45
C LEU A 274 0.15 -3.44 11.57
N VAL A 275 0.43 -3.12 10.31
CA VAL A 275 1.27 -3.96 9.43
C VAL A 275 2.70 -4.02 9.97
N ALA A 276 3.28 -2.89 10.37
CA ALA A 276 4.61 -2.85 10.96
C ALA A 276 4.71 -3.70 12.24
N LEU A 277 3.72 -3.60 13.14
CA LEU A 277 3.65 -4.42 14.35
C LEU A 277 3.49 -5.91 14.02
N ASN A 278 2.75 -6.24 12.96
CA ASN A 278 2.58 -7.63 12.52
C ASN A 278 3.88 -8.23 11.94
N ILE A 279 4.70 -7.43 11.24
CA ILE A 279 6.06 -7.81 10.84
C ILE A 279 6.90 -8.13 12.08
N VAL A 280 6.86 -7.26 13.09
CA VAL A 280 7.61 -7.46 14.35
C VAL A 280 7.14 -8.74 15.06
N ALA A 281 5.82 -8.98 15.12
CA ALA A 281 5.26 -10.20 15.68
C ALA A 281 5.76 -11.46 14.96
N PHE A 282 5.82 -11.44 13.62
CA PHE A 282 6.42 -12.51 12.84
C PHE A 282 7.87 -12.77 13.24
N PHE A 283 8.72 -11.74 13.27
CA PHE A 283 10.14 -11.92 13.64
C PHE A 283 10.33 -12.41 15.08
N ILE A 284 9.55 -11.91 16.04
CA ILE A 284 9.58 -12.39 17.43
C ILE A 284 9.17 -13.87 17.50
N SER A 285 8.16 -14.29 16.74
CA SER A 285 7.67 -15.67 16.74
C SER A 285 8.73 -16.71 16.33
N LEU A 286 9.72 -16.32 15.52
CA LEU A 286 10.81 -17.20 15.08
C LEU A 286 11.67 -17.72 16.25
N LYS A 287 11.62 -17.06 17.42
CA LYS A 287 12.30 -17.50 18.66
C LYS A 287 11.88 -18.90 19.11
N SER A 288 10.63 -19.28 18.79
CA SER A 288 10.01 -20.55 19.19
C SER A 288 10.49 -21.74 18.38
N LEU A 289 11.18 -21.49 17.27
CA LEU A 289 11.74 -22.55 16.45
C LEU A 289 12.93 -23.21 17.15
N PRO A 290 13.14 -24.52 16.95
CA PRO A 290 14.17 -25.29 17.65
C PRO A 290 15.59 -24.84 17.30
N GLU A 291 15.78 -24.28 16.11
CA GLU A 291 17.07 -23.85 15.56
C GLU A 291 16.97 -22.41 15.05
N ILE A 292 18.12 -21.73 14.97
CA ILE A 292 18.18 -20.40 14.35
C ILE A 292 17.89 -20.51 12.85
N THR A 293 17.12 -19.55 12.33
CA THR A 293 16.72 -19.50 10.92
C THR A 293 17.32 -18.28 10.24
N TYR A 294 17.32 -18.26 8.90
CA TYR A 294 17.84 -17.13 8.13
C TYR A 294 17.19 -15.82 8.58
N LEU A 295 15.86 -15.70 8.51
CA LEU A 295 15.16 -14.50 8.98
C LEU A 295 15.28 -14.29 10.49
N GLY A 296 15.27 -15.38 11.28
CA GLY A 296 15.40 -15.30 12.75
C GLY A 296 16.76 -14.75 13.18
N SER A 297 17.81 -14.98 12.39
CA SER A 297 19.15 -14.49 12.66
C SER A 297 19.32 -12.97 12.53
N ILE A 298 18.33 -12.28 11.94
CA ILE A 298 18.31 -10.81 11.92
C ILE A 298 18.02 -10.27 13.33
N LEU A 299 17.10 -10.91 14.06
CA LEU A 299 16.66 -10.48 15.38
C LEU A 299 17.41 -11.17 16.53
N PHE A 300 17.83 -12.43 16.34
CA PHE A 300 18.43 -13.25 17.38
C PHE A 300 19.85 -13.71 17.02
N ASN A 301 20.69 -13.88 18.03
CA ASN A 301 22.02 -14.46 17.87
C ASN A 301 21.98 -15.99 17.63
N HIS A 302 23.14 -16.62 17.46
CA HIS A 302 23.27 -18.06 17.25
C HIS A 302 22.64 -18.91 18.38
N GLN A 303 22.59 -18.38 19.61
CA GLN A 303 21.98 -19.01 20.77
C GLN A 303 20.46 -18.74 20.87
N ARG A 304 19.86 -18.10 19.85
CA ARG A 304 18.46 -17.66 19.82
C ARG A 304 18.12 -16.68 20.95
N GLN A 305 19.08 -15.86 21.36
CA GLN A 305 18.91 -14.81 22.36
C GLN A 305 18.96 -13.43 21.71
N MET A 306 18.40 -12.44 22.39
CA MET A 306 18.54 -11.04 22.03
C MET A 306 20.04 -10.65 22.07
N PRO A 307 20.58 -10.03 21.02
CA PRO A 307 21.94 -9.47 21.05
C PRO A 307 22.06 -8.35 22.08
N ASN A 308 23.26 -8.18 22.65
CA ASN A 308 23.54 -7.08 23.59
C ASN A 308 23.52 -5.71 22.88
N HIS A 309 24.07 -5.64 21.66
CA HIS A 309 24.10 -4.44 20.83
C HIS A 309 23.65 -4.78 19.41
N TYR A 310 22.48 -4.28 19.00
CA TYR A 310 21.94 -4.60 17.67
C TYR A 310 22.76 -3.99 16.54
N GLY A 311 23.37 -2.81 16.72
CA GLY A 311 24.26 -2.22 15.72
C GLY A 311 25.43 -3.15 15.36
N GLU A 312 26.05 -3.76 16.38
CA GLU A 312 27.11 -4.77 16.20
C GLU A 312 26.60 -6.04 15.54
N HIS A 313 25.50 -6.59 16.06
CA HIS A 313 24.91 -7.82 15.53
C HIS A 313 24.55 -7.69 14.06
N LEU A 314 23.84 -6.62 13.67
CA LEU A 314 23.46 -6.39 12.28
C LEU A 314 24.69 -6.22 11.37
N SER A 315 25.82 -5.74 11.88
CA SER A 315 27.08 -5.68 11.13
C SER A 315 27.70 -7.06 10.83
N THR A 316 27.17 -8.13 11.41
CA THR A 316 27.61 -9.53 11.20
C THR A 316 26.63 -10.37 10.38
N VAL A 317 25.52 -9.76 9.94
CA VAL A 317 24.43 -10.41 9.21
C VAL A 317 24.25 -9.71 7.85
N CYS A 318 24.06 -10.48 6.78
CA CYS A 318 23.60 -9.99 5.50
C CYS A 318 22.09 -9.73 5.58
N LEU A 319 21.65 -8.50 5.32
CA LEU A 319 20.23 -8.16 5.37
C LEU A 319 19.55 -8.35 4.01
N PRO A 320 18.34 -8.93 3.95
CA PRO A 320 17.58 -9.05 2.72
C PRO A 320 16.90 -7.72 2.36
N GLY A 321 16.54 -7.59 1.08
CA GLY A 321 15.89 -6.39 0.53
C GLY A 321 16.85 -5.25 0.25
N MET A 322 18.17 -5.47 0.17
CA MET A 322 19.14 -4.39 -0.07
C MET A 322 19.44 -4.21 -1.56
N THR A 323 19.37 -2.98 -2.08
CA THR A 323 19.76 -2.68 -3.47
C THR A 323 21.27 -2.75 -3.69
N ILE A 324 21.67 -3.14 -4.90
CA ILE A 324 23.07 -3.13 -5.33
C ILE A 324 23.54 -1.68 -5.47
N SER A 325 24.50 -1.25 -4.64
CA SER A 325 25.12 0.07 -4.71
C SER A 325 26.46 0.08 -5.47
N ASP A 326 26.82 -1.02 -6.14
CA ASP A 326 28.04 -1.10 -6.94
C ASP A 326 27.79 -0.57 -8.37
N PRO A 327 28.35 0.60 -8.74
CA PRO A 327 28.12 1.20 -10.05
C PRO A 327 28.66 0.34 -11.19
N VAL A 328 29.66 -0.51 -10.95
CA VAL A 328 30.20 -1.47 -11.95
C VAL A 328 29.17 -2.53 -12.24
N ILE A 329 28.55 -3.11 -11.20
CA ILE A 329 27.53 -4.13 -11.34
C ILE A 329 26.29 -3.56 -12.04
N THR A 330 25.82 -2.39 -11.62
CA THR A 330 24.70 -1.71 -12.27
C THR A 330 24.98 -1.50 -13.75
N GLN A 331 26.15 -0.97 -14.08
CA GLN A 331 26.58 -0.79 -15.47
C GLN A 331 26.67 -2.12 -16.25
N MET A 332 27.19 -3.18 -15.65
CA MET A 332 27.29 -4.50 -16.28
C MET A 332 25.91 -5.12 -16.53
N ILE A 333 24.98 -5.00 -15.58
CA ILE A 333 23.58 -5.44 -15.75
C ILE A 333 22.91 -4.66 -16.88
N ASP A 334 23.11 -3.33 -16.93
CA ASP A 334 22.57 -2.49 -17.99
C ASP A 334 23.11 -2.88 -19.37
N VAL A 335 24.42 -3.07 -19.48
CA VAL A 335 25.08 -3.52 -20.73
C VAL A 335 24.53 -4.87 -21.16
N ARG A 336 24.46 -5.85 -20.25
CA ARG A 336 23.93 -7.19 -20.53
C ARG A 336 22.48 -7.12 -21.02
N THR A 337 21.63 -6.41 -20.29
CA THR A 337 20.20 -6.28 -20.58
C THR A 337 19.95 -5.63 -21.94
N GLN A 338 20.62 -4.51 -22.23
CA GLN A 338 20.45 -3.79 -23.49
C GLN A 338 20.98 -4.58 -24.70
N ILE A 339 22.08 -5.29 -24.54
CA ILE A 339 22.63 -6.15 -25.60
C ILE A 339 21.72 -7.33 -25.87
N GLN A 340 21.20 -7.97 -24.83
CA GLN A 340 20.32 -9.13 -24.97
C GLN A 340 18.98 -8.75 -25.60
N ASP A 341 18.42 -7.60 -25.23
CA ASP A 341 17.25 -7.01 -25.89
C ASP A 341 17.51 -6.73 -27.38
N ARG A 342 18.68 -6.17 -27.73
CA ARG A 342 19.07 -5.95 -29.14
C ARG A 342 19.26 -7.23 -29.94
N LEU A 343 19.83 -8.28 -29.31
CA LEU A 343 19.94 -9.61 -29.91
C LEU A 343 18.55 -10.19 -30.21
N ASN A 344 17.64 -10.12 -29.23
CA ASN A 344 16.27 -10.60 -29.38
C ASN A 344 15.50 -9.85 -30.48
N ARG A 345 15.75 -8.55 -30.65
CA ARG A 345 15.11 -7.72 -31.70
C ARG A 345 15.75 -7.87 -33.08
N GLY A 346 16.93 -8.48 -33.19
CA GLY A 346 17.68 -8.58 -34.45
C GLY A 346 18.28 -7.25 -34.94
N VAL A 347 18.50 -6.27 -34.05
CA VAL A 347 18.95 -4.90 -34.39
C VAL A 347 20.43 -4.67 -34.01
N MET A 348 21.30 -5.64 -34.32
CA MET A 348 22.74 -5.51 -34.06
C MET A 348 23.49 -4.91 -35.27
N HIS A 349 23.88 -3.65 -35.18
CA HIS A 349 24.78 -3.00 -36.16
C HIS A 349 26.22 -3.53 -36.03
N ALA A 350 27.06 -3.37 -37.06
CA ALA A 350 28.45 -3.85 -37.05
C ALA A 350 29.30 -3.30 -35.87
N GLY A 351 28.97 -2.11 -35.35
CA GLY A 351 29.59 -1.50 -34.17
C GLY A 351 28.99 -1.93 -32.82
N GLY A 352 27.79 -2.55 -32.83
CA GLY A 352 27.15 -3.13 -31.64
C GLY A 352 27.57 -4.58 -31.36
N LYS A 353 28.40 -5.18 -32.23
CA LYS A 353 28.90 -6.58 -32.11
C LYS A 353 29.96 -6.79 -31.02
N PHE A 354 30.33 -5.74 -30.30
CA PHE A 354 31.43 -5.76 -29.36
C PHE A 354 31.04 -5.12 -28.04
N ILE A 355 31.53 -5.73 -26.95
CA ILE A 355 31.50 -5.16 -25.61
C ILE A 355 32.91 -4.67 -25.32
N PHE A 356 33.01 -3.50 -24.71
CA PHE A 356 34.27 -2.87 -24.40
C PHE A 356 34.45 -2.80 -22.89
N GLN A 357 35.66 -3.12 -22.43
CA GLN A 357 36.09 -2.87 -21.08
C GLN A 357 37.06 -1.69 -21.08
N CYS A 358 36.89 -0.81 -20.10
CA CYS A 358 37.68 0.40 -19.93
C CYS A 358 39.19 0.10 -19.95
N SER A 359 39.67 -0.82 -19.13
CA SER A 359 41.05 -1.34 -19.20
C SER A 359 41.18 -2.62 -18.39
N ARG A 360 42.34 -3.29 -18.44
CA ARG A 360 42.61 -4.46 -17.57
C ARG A 360 42.39 -4.15 -16.09
N ASP A 361 42.77 -2.94 -15.67
CA ASP A 361 42.67 -2.50 -14.27
C ASP A 361 41.35 -1.78 -13.94
N CYS A 362 40.44 -1.61 -14.90
CA CYS A 362 39.16 -0.93 -14.70
C CYS A 362 38.03 -1.79 -15.26
N PRO A 363 37.19 -2.41 -14.40
CA PRO A 363 36.14 -3.34 -14.82
C PRO A 363 34.95 -2.66 -15.49
N TRP A 364 34.96 -1.33 -15.63
CA TRP A 364 33.86 -0.60 -16.26
C TRP A 364 33.63 -1.07 -17.70
N MET A 365 32.45 -1.63 -17.95
CA MET A 365 32.05 -2.14 -19.27
C MET A 365 31.03 -1.23 -19.95
N PHE A 366 31.12 -1.14 -21.27
CA PHE A 366 30.22 -0.33 -22.08
C PHE A 366 30.13 -0.90 -23.50
N TYR A 367 29.17 -0.42 -24.26
CA TYR A 367 29.00 -0.76 -25.67
C TYR A 367 28.55 0.47 -26.45
N PHE A 368 28.73 0.46 -27.77
CA PHE A 368 28.28 1.57 -28.62
C PHE A 368 26.85 1.34 -29.09
N GLN A 369 25.98 2.31 -28.81
CA GLN A 369 24.55 2.20 -29.13
C GLN A 369 24.26 2.28 -30.64
N ASP A 370 25.13 2.87 -31.50
CA ASP A 370 24.90 3.02 -32.96
C ASP A 370 26.20 3.10 -33.81
N CYS A 371 26.29 4.05 -34.76
CA CYS A 371 27.34 4.27 -35.77
C CYS A 371 28.74 4.60 -35.21
N GLY A 372 29.09 4.11 -34.01
CA GLY A 372 30.46 3.92 -33.53
C GLY A 372 31.35 5.16 -33.47
N VAL A 373 30.79 6.35 -33.62
CA VAL A 373 31.50 7.62 -33.42
C VAL A 373 30.82 8.36 -32.28
N PRO A 374 31.39 8.33 -31.06
CA PRO A 374 31.01 9.30 -30.06
C PRO A 374 31.56 10.65 -30.53
N ASN A 375 30.67 11.59 -30.88
CA ASN A 375 31.09 13.00 -30.98
C ASN A 375 31.53 13.56 -29.62
N ASP A 376 31.21 12.86 -28.52
CA ASP A 376 31.61 13.23 -27.17
C ASP A 376 32.61 12.24 -26.60
N ARG A 377 33.82 12.72 -26.29
CA ARG A 377 34.78 11.99 -25.46
C ARG A 377 34.14 11.71 -24.11
N HIS A 378 33.70 10.47 -23.87
CA HIS A 378 33.15 10.07 -22.59
C HIS A 378 34.28 9.82 -21.59
N THR A 379 34.07 10.13 -20.32
CA THR A 379 34.98 9.76 -19.24
C THR A 379 34.43 8.52 -18.54
N CYS A 380 35.30 7.56 -18.22
CA CYS A 380 34.89 6.40 -17.46
C CYS A 380 34.43 6.85 -16.06
N SER A 381 33.24 6.43 -15.64
CA SER A 381 32.70 6.79 -14.32
C SER A 381 33.58 6.35 -13.16
N LEU A 382 34.32 5.23 -13.31
CA LEU A 382 35.24 4.72 -12.29
C LEU A 382 36.60 5.42 -12.32
N CYS A 383 37.38 5.24 -13.40
CA CYS A 383 38.77 5.70 -13.43
C CYS A 383 38.96 7.11 -13.98
N LYS A 384 37.87 7.80 -14.38
CA LYS A 384 37.83 9.13 -14.99
C LYS A 384 38.64 9.31 -16.27
N LYS A 385 39.30 8.25 -16.76
CA LYS A 385 40.05 8.25 -18.03
C LYS A 385 39.09 8.31 -19.23
N PRO A 386 39.50 8.94 -20.34
CA PRO A 386 38.66 9.06 -21.54
C PRO A 386 38.42 7.69 -22.20
N ILE A 387 37.17 7.28 -22.33
CA ILE A 387 36.72 6.06 -22.99
C ILE A 387 35.97 6.41 -24.28
N GLY A 388 35.94 5.46 -25.21
CA GLY A 388 35.27 5.62 -26.49
C GLY A 388 36.19 5.33 -27.67
N ALA A 389 35.78 5.84 -28.84
CA ALA A 389 36.42 5.59 -30.11
C ALA A 389 36.80 6.91 -30.79
N GLU A 390 37.97 6.97 -31.42
CA GLU A 390 38.40 8.12 -32.25
C GLU A 390 37.70 8.11 -33.61
N ARG A 391 37.39 6.92 -34.12
CA ARG A 391 36.68 6.65 -35.38
C ARG A 391 35.86 5.37 -35.23
N TYR A 392 35.00 5.07 -36.20
CA TYR A 392 34.19 3.84 -36.20
C TYR A 392 35.03 2.60 -35.84
N ASN A 393 34.72 1.95 -34.71
CA ASN A 393 35.42 0.76 -34.20
C ASN A 393 36.94 0.93 -33.93
N VAL A 394 37.47 2.16 -33.88
CA VAL A 394 38.86 2.47 -33.53
C VAL A 394 38.88 3.11 -32.16
N LEU A 395 39.29 2.35 -31.14
CA LEU A 395 39.35 2.81 -29.76
C LEU A 395 40.39 3.92 -29.59
N ILE A 396 40.12 4.85 -28.68
CA ILE A 396 41.09 5.87 -28.26
C ILE A 396 42.36 5.16 -27.75
N GLN A 397 43.52 5.52 -28.31
CA GLN A 397 44.81 5.00 -27.84
C GLN A 397 45.16 5.62 -26.49
N ARG A 398 45.40 4.77 -25.49
CA ARG A 398 45.78 5.19 -24.13
C ARG A 398 46.44 4.04 -23.36
N ASP A 399 47.04 4.38 -22.23
CA ASP A 399 47.67 3.42 -21.31
C ASP A 399 46.98 3.41 -19.92
N PRO A 400 46.48 2.27 -19.42
CA PRO A 400 46.32 0.98 -20.13
C PRO A 400 45.22 1.05 -21.21
N PRO A 401 45.36 0.25 -22.29
CA PRO A 401 44.45 0.29 -23.43
C PRO A 401 43.05 -0.23 -23.09
N GLN A 402 42.08 0.26 -23.85
CA GLN A 402 40.70 -0.25 -23.84
C GLN A 402 40.67 -1.66 -24.46
N ILE A 403 39.87 -2.56 -23.88
CA ILE A 403 39.77 -3.96 -24.33
C ILE A 403 38.49 -4.13 -25.12
N ARG A 404 38.60 -4.72 -26.31
CA ARG A 404 37.46 -5.07 -27.17
C ARG A 404 37.21 -6.57 -27.07
N MET A 405 35.99 -6.95 -26.73
CA MET A 405 35.54 -8.35 -26.66
C MET A 405 34.38 -8.57 -27.63
N SER A 406 34.25 -9.80 -28.13
CA SER A 406 33.02 -10.22 -28.83
C SER A 406 31.81 -10.14 -27.88
N THR A 407 30.60 -10.05 -28.43
CA THR A 407 29.37 -10.04 -27.62
C THR A 407 29.30 -11.25 -26.68
N ASP A 408 29.55 -12.47 -27.16
CA ASP A 408 29.47 -13.69 -26.35
C ASP A 408 30.53 -13.71 -25.23
N GLU A 409 31.75 -13.30 -25.55
CA GLU A 409 32.83 -13.20 -24.58
C GLU A 409 32.52 -12.16 -23.49
N GLY A 410 32.08 -10.96 -23.88
CA GLY A 410 31.75 -9.90 -22.94
C GLY A 410 30.58 -10.27 -22.03
N LEU A 411 29.53 -10.90 -22.58
CA LEU A 411 28.40 -11.40 -21.78
C LEU A 411 28.85 -12.49 -20.78
N ARG A 412 29.74 -13.40 -21.19
CA ARG A 412 30.32 -14.40 -20.29
C ARG A 412 31.12 -13.75 -19.16
N VAL A 413 31.94 -12.74 -19.44
CA VAL A 413 32.71 -12.03 -18.40
C VAL A 413 31.78 -11.28 -17.45
N ILE A 414 30.76 -10.60 -17.97
CA ILE A 414 29.74 -9.92 -17.16
C ILE A 414 29.06 -10.92 -16.21
N ASN A 415 28.57 -12.04 -16.73
CA ASN A 415 27.89 -13.05 -15.91
C ASN A 415 28.82 -13.61 -14.83
N GLN A 416 30.05 -13.97 -15.17
CA GLN A 416 31.04 -14.44 -14.18
C GLN A 416 31.36 -13.39 -13.10
N TYR A 417 31.35 -12.11 -13.45
CA TYR A 417 31.59 -11.02 -12.50
C TYR A 417 30.39 -10.83 -11.56
N ILE A 418 29.17 -10.83 -12.12
CA ILE A 418 27.92 -10.76 -11.35
C ILE A 418 27.81 -11.97 -10.40
N ASP A 419 28.12 -13.17 -10.86
CA ASP A 419 28.09 -14.40 -10.03
C ASP A 419 29.08 -14.32 -8.86
N ARG A 420 30.33 -13.91 -9.12
CA ARG A 420 31.32 -13.71 -8.06
C ARG A 420 30.91 -12.62 -7.07
N TYR A 421 30.36 -11.53 -7.57
CA TYR A 421 29.86 -10.44 -6.74
C TYR A 421 28.71 -10.91 -5.85
N ASN A 422 27.77 -11.66 -6.42
CA ASN A 422 26.65 -12.26 -5.69
C ASN A 422 27.11 -13.23 -4.61
N MET A 423 28.22 -13.96 -4.80
CA MET A 423 28.81 -14.84 -3.77
C MET A 423 29.52 -14.08 -2.63
N THR A 424 29.90 -12.81 -2.83
CA THR A 424 30.69 -12.05 -1.84
C THR A 424 29.80 -11.57 -0.68
N ALA A 425 30.03 -12.04 0.54
CA ALA A 425 29.21 -11.66 1.70
C ALA A 425 29.18 -10.14 1.94
N ARG A 426 27.97 -9.55 1.95
CA ARG A 426 27.71 -8.14 2.26
C ARG A 426 27.09 -8.04 3.65
N LEU A 427 27.93 -7.89 4.67
CA LEU A 427 27.51 -7.86 6.07
C LEU A 427 27.13 -6.43 6.47
N GLY A 428 26.02 -6.26 7.18
CA GLY A 428 25.54 -4.96 7.61
C GLY A 428 24.45 -4.37 6.73
N TYR A 429 24.09 -3.14 7.09
CA TYR A 429 23.13 -2.34 6.35
C TYR A 429 23.85 -1.48 5.31
N HIS A 430 23.39 -1.51 4.06
CA HIS A 430 24.07 -0.84 2.93
C HIS A 430 23.17 0.07 2.10
N ASN A 431 21.87 0.17 2.41
CA ASN A 431 20.97 1.07 1.69
C ASN A 431 21.01 2.50 2.27
N VAL A 432 22.06 3.25 1.93
CA VAL A 432 22.28 4.63 2.41
C VAL A 432 21.54 5.69 1.58
N ASN A 433 20.92 5.31 0.47
CA ASN A 433 20.21 6.24 -0.40
C ASN A 433 18.92 6.72 0.25
N THR A 434 18.49 7.94 -0.09
CA THR A 434 17.22 8.49 0.40
C THR A 434 16.03 7.72 -0.18
N HIS A 435 14.92 7.68 0.54
CA HIS A 435 13.68 7.04 0.09
C HIS A 435 13.13 7.65 -1.22
N GLU A 436 13.49 8.90 -1.54
CA GLU A 436 13.13 9.58 -2.79
C GLU A 436 13.74 8.91 -4.03
N ALA A 437 14.89 8.24 -3.88
CA ALA A 437 15.52 7.48 -4.96
C ALA A 437 14.78 6.17 -5.29
N SER A 438 13.92 5.68 -4.38
CA SER A 438 13.17 4.44 -4.57
C SER A 438 12.02 4.63 -5.55
N ASN A 439 11.97 3.76 -6.57
CA ASN A 439 10.92 3.71 -7.58
C ASN A 439 10.23 2.34 -7.67
N SER A 440 9.08 2.27 -8.35
CA SER A 440 8.28 1.04 -8.48
C SER A 440 8.93 -0.05 -9.35
N GLY A 441 9.94 0.29 -10.15
CA GLY A 441 10.65 -0.64 -11.04
C GLY A 441 11.91 -1.26 -10.44
N ASP A 442 12.37 -0.78 -9.29
CA ASP A 442 13.62 -1.25 -8.68
C ASP A 442 13.51 -2.73 -8.28
N LYS A 443 14.48 -3.51 -8.74
CA LYS A 443 14.71 -4.89 -8.29
C LYS A 443 16.17 -5.28 -8.47
N PRO A 444 16.71 -6.15 -7.61
CA PRO A 444 17.98 -6.81 -7.90
C PRO A 444 17.82 -7.81 -9.05
N ASP A 445 18.95 -8.20 -9.63
CA ASP A 445 18.98 -9.01 -10.85
C ASP A 445 18.32 -10.40 -10.68
N HIS A 446 18.52 -11.02 -9.52
CA HIS A 446 18.05 -12.37 -9.24
C HIS A 446 16.56 -12.46 -8.90
N LEU A 447 15.89 -11.32 -8.68
CA LEU A 447 14.44 -11.23 -8.51
C LEU A 447 13.79 -10.89 -9.83
N ASN A 448 12.68 -11.54 -10.13
CA ASN A 448 11.96 -11.34 -11.38
C ASN A 448 11.02 -10.13 -11.32
N ARG A 449 10.40 -9.87 -10.15
CA ARG A 449 9.42 -8.78 -10.01
C ARG A 449 9.86 -7.70 -8.99
N PRO A 450 9.66 -6.40 -9.31
CA PRO A 450 9.92 -5.31 -8.36
C PRO A 450 9.10 -5.39 -7.07
N VAL A 451 7.85 -5.84 -7.16
CA VAL A 451 6.98 -6.04 -5.98
C VAL A 451 7.59 -7.02 -4.97
N SER A 452 8.31 -8.05 -5.42
CA SER A 452 9.02 -8.99 -4.56
C SER A 452 10.10 -8.29 -3.75
N PHE A 453 10.92 -7.48 -4.43
CA PHE A 453 11.95 -6.68 -3.79
C PHE A 453 11.34 -5.71 -2.77
N ARG A 454 10.29 -4.99 -3.15
CA ARG A 454 9.61 -4.02 -2.28
C ARG A 454 9.02 -4.66 -1.04
N PHE A 455 8.40 -5.83 -1.17
CA PHE A 455 7.88 -6.56 -0.01
C PHE A 455 8.99 -6.97 0.95
N ILE A 456 10.11 -7.51 0.44
CA ILE A 456 11.24 -7.94 1.28
C ILE A 456 11.91 -6.74 1.96
N HIS A 457 12.12 -5.64 1.22
CA HIS A 457 12.68 -4.40 1.74
C HIS A 457 11.78 -3.80 2.85
N PHE A 458 10.47 -3.81 2.61
CA PHE A 458 9.43 -3.43 3.57
C PHE A 458 9.47 -4.26 4.87
N LEU A 459 9.66 -5.59 4.78
CA LEU A 459 9.85 -6.45 5.96
C LEU A 459 11.07 -6.03 6.79
N THR A 460 12.21 -5.84 6.12
CA THR A 460 13.46 -5.47 6.79
C THR A 460 13.34 -4.10 7.47
N HIS A 461 12.77 -3.10 6.80
CA HIS A 461 12.60 -1.77 7.39
C HIS A 461 11.52 -1.68 8.45
N GLY A 462 10.46 -2.49 8.37
CA GLY A 462 9.48 -2.60 9.45
C GLY A 462 10.12 -3.07 10.76
N LEU A 463 11.02 -4.07 10.68
CA LEU A 463 11.77 -4.54 11.84
C LEU A 463 12.79 -3.50 12.35
N LEU A 464 13.57 -2.89 11.46
CA LEU A 464 14.59 -1.90 11.84
C LEU A 464 13.96 -0.62 12.42
N LEU A 465 12.80 -0.21 11.91
CA LEU A 465 12.00 0.88 12.46
C LEU A 465 11.62 0.60 13.91
N PHE A 466 11.13 -0.61 14.20
CA PHE A 466 10.79 -0.99 15.57
C PHE A 466 12.01 -1.02 16.51
N LEU A 467 13.14 -1.56 16.05
CA LEU A 467 14.37 -1.57 16.84
C LEU A 467 14.88 -0.15 17.14
N HIS A 468 14.78 0.77 16.19
CA HIS A 468 15.14 2.17 16.40
C HIS A 468 14.17 2.88 17.34
N ASP A 469 12.86 2.75 17.13
CA ASP A 469 11.82 3.38 17.96
C ASP A 469 11.88 2.93 19.43
N CYS A 470 12.25 1.66 19.65
CA CYS A 470 12.48 1.11 20.99
C CYS A 470 13.90 1.36 21.54
N ASN A 471 14.73 2.18 20.91
CA ASN A 471 16.11 2.47 21.33
C ASN A 471 17.03 1.23 21.43
N TYR A 472 16.72 0.14 20.71
CA TYR A 472 17.65 -0.99 20.54
C TYR A 472 18.71 -0.69 19.47
N LEU A 473 18.37 0.19 18.51
CA LEU A 473 19.31 0.86 17.62
C LEU A 473 19.37 2.32 18.02
N THR A 474 20.57 2.83 18.27
CA THR A 474 20.78 4.23 18.66
C THR A 474 20.99 5.13 17.44
N ASP A 475 20.82 6.44 17.62
CA ASP A 475 21.16 7.41 16.58
C ASP A 475 22.66 7.36 16.21
N ASP A 476 23.53 6.97 17.14
CA ASP A 476 24.95 6.75 16.88
C ASP A 476 25.20 5.53 16.00
N ASP A 477 24.47 4.42 16.20
CA ASP A 477 24.52 3.27 15.30
C ASP A 477 24.12 3.68 13.88
N ILE A 478 23.06 4.46 13.74
CA ILE A 478 22.57 4.93 12.43
C ILE A 478 23.59 5.84 11.75
N LYS A 479 24.10 6.87 12.45
CA LYS A 479 24.98 7.89 11.86
C LYS A 479 26.41 7.42 11.68
N GLN A 480 26.99 6.76 12.69
CA GLN A 480 28.41 6.43 12.69
C GLN A 480 28.67 5.06 12.06
N ARG A 481 27.87 4.04 12.42
CA ARG A 481 28.10 2.67 11.99
C ARG A 481 27.47 2.39 10.63
N PHE A 482 26.22 2.76 10.41
CA PHE A 482 25.54 2.58 9.12
C PHE A 482 25.76 3.73 8.13
N LYS A 483 26.35 4.85 8.58
CA LYS A 483 26.63 6.03 7.74
C LYS A 483 25.36 6.62 7.10
N ILE A 484 24.24 6.54 7.81
CA ILE A 484 22.96 7.07 7.35
C ILE A 484 22.80 8.50 7.88
N PRO A 485 22.52 9.50 7.01
CA PRO A 485 22.50 10.90 7.41
C PRO A 485 21.28 11.32 8.24
N LYS A 486 20.12 10.67 8.03
CA LYS A 486 18.85 10.99 8.72
C LYS A 486 18.44 9.88 9.68
N THR A 487 18.02 10.22 10.88
CA THR A 487 17.54 9.24 11.88
C THR A 487 16.16 8.70 11.56
N THR A 488 15.35 9.42 10.79
CA THR A 488 14.03 8.96 10.28
C THR A 488 14.12 7.96 9.13
N HIS A 489 15.33 7.57 8.72
CA HIS A 489 15.55 6.80 7.49
C HIS A 489 14.74 5.51 7.40
N PHE A 490 14.67 4.71 8.47
CA PHE A 490 13.88 3.47 8.46
C PHE A 490 12.38 3.74 8.35
N ARG A 491 11.88 4.79 9.00
CA ARG A 491 10.48 5.22 8.89
C ARG A 491 10.15 5.64 7.47
N ASP A 492 10.97 6.51 6.90
CA ASP A 492 10.72 7.11 5.60
C ASP A 492 10.77 6.06 4.47
N HIS A 493 11.68 5.08 4.55
CA HIS A 493 11.70 3.96 3.61
C HIS A 493 10.52 3.00 3.83
N PHE A 494 10.18 2.65 5.08
CA PHE A 494 9.02 1.80 5.37
C PHE A 494 7.72 2.37 4.76
N GLU A 495 7.47 3.67 4.96
CA GLU A 495 6.28 4.34 4.41
C GLU A 495 6.31 4.46 2.88
N LYS A 496 7.51 4.69 2.32
CA LYS A 496 7.70 4.72 0.87
C LYS A 496 7.42 3.36 0.26
N ASP A 497 7.95 2.28 0.82
CA ASP A 497 7.72 0.94 0.31
C ASP A 497 6.26 0.52 0.47
N TYR A 498 5.59 0.86 1.58
CA TYR A 498 4.14 0.67 1.70
C TYR A 498 3.39 1.36 0.56
N THR A 499 3.74 2.62 0.26
CA THR A 499 3.12 3.38 -0.83
C THR A 499 3.39 2.75 -2.20
N LEU A 500 4.60 2.25 -2.43
CA LEU A 500 4.96 1.55 -3.68
C LEU A 500 4.23 0.21 -3.81
N LEU A 501 4.05 -0.55 -2.72
CA LEU A 501 3.26 -1.77 -2.70
C LEU A 501 1.77 -1.49 -2.96
N VAL A 502 1.22 -0.42 -2.39
CA VAL A 502 -0.15 0.05 -2.68
C VAL A 502 -0.33 0.37 -4.17
N GLN A 503 0.68 0.96 -4.83
CA GLN A 503 0.65 1.24 -6.26
C GLN A 503 0.67 -0.03 -7.13
N THR A 504 1.16 -1.15 -6.60
CA THR A 504 1.11 -2.45 -7.30
C THR A 504 -0.21 -3.21 -7.11
N SER A 505 -1.04 -2.80 -6.15
CA SER A 505 -2.35 -3.39 -5.88
C SER A 505 -3.42 -2.87 -6.85
N THR A 506 -4.35 -3.75 -7.25
CA THR A 506 -5.54 -3.34 -8.01
C THR A 506 -6.54 -2.56 -7.16
N ASP A 507 -6.54 -2.76 -5.83
CA ASP A 507 -7.34 -1.99 -4.86
C ASP A 507 -6.39 -1.32 -3.87
N SER A 508 -6.12 -0.03 -4.11
CA SER A 508 -5.18 0.75 -3.33
C SER A 508 -5.65 1.00 -1.89
N LYS A 509 -6.97 0.93 -1.62
CA LYS A 509 -7.51 1.16 -0.28
C LYS A 509 -7.38 -0.05 0.61
N GLN A 510 -7.22 -1.25 0.05
CA GLN A 510 -7.30 -2.51 0.79
C GLN A 510 -6.02 -3.35 0.75
N CYS A 511 -4.93 -2.82 0.18
CA CYS A 511 -3.64 -3.51 0.09
C CYS A 511 -3.13 -4.05 1.45
N TYR A 512 -3.44 -3.37 2.56
CA TYR A 512 -3.07 -3.84 3.91
C TYR A 512 -3.68 -5.20 4.28
N ILE A 513 -4.86 -5.54 3.76
CA ILE A 513 -5.52 -6.85 3.99
C ILE A 513 -4.69 -7.96 3.33
N TRP A 514 -4.26 -7.71 2.09
CA TRP A 514 -3.36 -8.62 1.39
C TRP A 514 -2.04 -8.78 2.15
N LEU A 515 -1.46 -7.69 2.65
CA LEU A 515 -0.24 -7.76 3.47
C LEU A 515 -0.44 -8.57 4.76
N TYR A 516 -1.59 -8.48 5.44
CA TYR A 516 -1.88 -9.33 6.60
C TYR A 516 -1.87 -10.81 6.23
N LYS A 517 -2.49 -11.17 5.10
CA LYS A 517 -2.50 -12.54 4.60
C LYS A 517 -1.11 -13.04 4.22
N LEU A 518 -0.29 -12.23 3.52
CA LEU A 518 1.08 -12.59 3.17
C LEU A 518 1.96 -12.84 4.41
N LEU A 519 1.83 -11.98 5.43
CA LEU A 519 2.57 -12.12 6.69
C LEU A 519 2.20 -13.40 7.43
N GLU A 520 0.93 -13.79 7.38
CA GLU A 520 0.49 -15.08 7.92
C GLU A 520 1.11 -16.26 7.16
N HIS A 521 1.15 -16.22 5.82
CA HIS A 521 1.78 -17.26 5.02
C HIS A 521 3.29 -17.39 5.24
N LEU A 522 3.98 -16.35 5.73
CA LEU A 522 5.41 -16.45 6.10
C LEU A 522 5.70 -17.46 7.23
N ILE A 523 4.67 -17.88 7.97
CA ILE A 523 4.80 -18.85 9.07
C ILE A 523 4.83 -20.29 8.56
N ASN A 524 4.53 -20.51 7.29
CA ASN A 524 4.55 -21.83 6.70
C ASN A 524 5.96 -22.44 6.79
N ASP A 525 6.04 -23.69 7.27
CA ASP A 525 7.29 -24.41 7.51
C ASP A 525 8.17 -24.53 6.25
N GLU A 526 7.58 -24.49 5.04
CA GLU A 526 8.32 -24.53 3.77
C GLU A 526 9.30 -23.36 3.59
N LEU A 527 9.00 -22.22 4.21
CA LEU A 527 9.76 -20.97 4.12
C LEU A 527 10.88 -20.89 5.17
N ILE A 528 10.88 -21.82 6.13
CA ILE A 528 11.82 -21.82 7.25
C ILE A 528 13.14 -22.45 6.83
N LYS A 529 14.16 -21.62 6.60
CA LYS A 529 15.53 -22.07 6.31
C LYS A 529 16.45 -21.92 7.51
N ARG A 530 17.15 -23.00 7.88
CA ARG A 530 18.00 -23.12 9.06
C ARG A 530 19.38 -22.52 8.83
N GLY A 531 19.93 -21.87 9.86
CA GLY A 531 21.26 -21.27 9.86
C GLY A 531 21.23 -19.75 10.02
N VAL A 532 22.40 -19.11 9.93
CA VAL A 532 22.54 -17.65 10.09
C VAL A 532 22.74 -16.96 8.75
N MET A 533 22.13 -15.81 8.55
CA MET A 533 22.21 -15.07 7.29
C MET A 533 23.54 -14.31 7.21
N ASN A 534 24.68 -15.01 7.09
CA ASN A 534 26.03 -14.40 7.07
C ASN A 534 26.73 -14.47 5.70
N THR A 535 26.01 -14.94 4.68
CA THR A 535 26.49 -15.03 3.30
C THR A 535 25.40 -14.53 2.37
N ASN A 536 25.76 -13.85 1.29
CA ASN A 536 24.77 -13.44 0.29
C ASN A 536 24.02 -14.60 -0.36
N GLU A 537 24.65 -15.77 -0.52
CA GLU A 537 23.97 -16.94 -1.08
C GLU A 537 22.68 -17.26 -0.33
N ARG A 538 22.72 -17.17 1.01
CA ARG A 538 21.55 -17.36 1.88
C ARG A 538 20.51 -16.25 1.70
N VAL A 539 20.95 -15.01 1.43
CA VAL A 539 20.05 -13.89 1.07
C VAL A 539 19.35 -14.20 -0.26
N LEU A 540 20.10 -14.56 -1.31
CA LEU A 540 19.54 -14.91 -2.61
C LEU A 540 18.51 -16.05 -2.50
N GLN A 541 18.86 -17.10 -1.74
CA GLN A 541 17.95 -18.22 -1.49
C GLN A 541 16.66 -17.76 -0.81
N ILE A 542 16.72 -17.00 0.28
CA ILE A 542 15.49 -16.59 1.00
C ILE A 542 14.65 -15.61 0.17
N GLU A 543 15.27 -14.68 -0.55
CA GLU A 543 14.56 -13.72 -1.40
C GLU A 543 13.85 -14.42 -2.56
N GLN A 544 14.50 -15.42 -3.19
CA GLN A 544 13.87 -16.24 -4.23
C GLN A 544 12.73 -17.10 -3.68
N ILE A 545 12.88 -17.66 -2.47
CA ILE A 545 11.82 -18.42 -1.82
C ILE A 545 10.62 -17.52 -1.54
N ILE A 546 10.83 -16.33 -0.98
CA ILE A 546 9.75 -15.36 -0.74
C ILE A 546 9.10 -14.96 -2.07
N GLU A 547 9.88 -14.69 -3.12
CA GLU A 547 9.33 -14.38 -4.45
C GLU A 547 8.44 -15.53 -4.98
N GLN A 548 8.92 -16.76 -4.93
CA GLN A 548 8.21 -17.90 -5.54
C GLN A 548 7.01 -18.38 -4.73
N LYS A 549 7.14 -18.42 -3.40
CA LYS A 549 6.17 -19.06 -2.51
C LYS A 549 5.19 -18.10 -1.86
N ILE A 550 5.56 -16.82 -1.72
CA ILE A 550 4.68 -15.80 -1.17
C ILE A 550 4.18 -14.91 -2.30
N ILE A 551 5.07 -14.23 -3.01
CA ILE A 551 4.63 -13.19 -3.95
C ILE A 551 3.97 -13.80 -5.18
N PHE A 552 4.61 -14.76 -5.85
CA PHE A 552 4.07 -15.38 -7.06
C PHE A 552 2.82 -16.20 -6.80
N ALA A 553 2.73 -16.83 -5.61
CA ALA A 553 1.58 -17.64 -5.25
C ALA A 553 0.32 -16.79 -5.04
N HIS A 554 0.46 -15.53 -4.63
CA HIS A 554 -0.65 -14.72 -4.10
C HIS A 554 -0.94 -13.42 -4.85
N ILE A 555 -0.05 -12.94 -5.72
CA ILE A 555 -0.20 -11.64 -6.38
C ILE A 555 -1.29 -11.63 -7.46
N ASP A 556 -1.51 -12.75 -8.16
CA ASP A 556 -2.47 -12.82 -9.27
C ASP A 556 -3.91 -12.93 -8.77
N SER A 557 -4.07 -13.55 -7.62
CA SER A 557 -5.32 -13.74 -6.90
C SER A 557 -5.61 -12.63 -5.90
N MET A 558 -4.80 -11.55 -5.83
CA MET A 558 -4.85 -10.54 -4.78
C MET A 558 -6.28 -10.05 -4.45
N THR A 559 -7.10 -9.70 -5.45
CA THR A 559 -8.48 -9.25 -5.23
C THR A 559 -9.34 -10.34 -4.57
N THR A 560 -9.23 -11.58 -5.06
CA THR A 560 -9.93 -12.75 -4.51
C THR A 560 -9.46 -13.02 -3.09
N GLU A 561 -8.16 -12.92 -2.83
CA GLU A 561 -7.58 -13.18 -1.52
C GLU A 561 -7.96 -12.13 -0.48
N ILE A 562 -8.08 -10.86 -0.88
CA ILE A 562 -8.62 -9.80 -0.03
C ILE A 562 -10.07 -10.15 0.34
N THR A 563 -10.89 -10.57 -0.63
CA THR A 563 -12.27 -11.00 -0.39
C THR A 563 -12.35 -12.21 0.53
N GLU A 564 -11.51 -13.23 0.31
CA GLU A 564 -11.42 -14.42 1.18
C GLU A 564 -11.06 -14.04 2.61
N TYR A 565 -10.08 -13.15 2.80
CA TYR A 565 -9.70 -12.68 4.13
C TYR A 565 -10.87 -11.96 4.81
N LYS A 566 -11.54 -11.05 4.10
CA LYS A 566 -12.73 -10.35 4.63
C LYS A 566 -13.81 -11.33 5.07
N LYS A 567 -14.07 -12.35 4.25
CA LYS A 567 -15.04 -13.40 4.56
C LYS A 567 -14.64 -14.20 5.80
N ALA A 568 -13.40 -14.67 5.86
CA ALA A 568 -12.91 -15.39 7.04
C ALA A 568 -12.93 -14.53 8.31
N TYR A 569 -12.62 -13.24 8.19
CA TYR A 569 -12.66 -12.30 9.30
C TYR A 569 -14.09 -12.06 9.77
N ALA A 570 -15.03 -11.89 8.84
CA ALA A 570 -16.45 -11.76 9.12
C ALA A 570 -17.01 -12.98 9.86
N GLU A 571 -16.73 -14.19 9.36
CA GLU A 571 -17.14 -15.45 9.98
C GLU A 571 -16.58 -15.56 11.41
N PHE A 572 -15.30 -15.24 11.60
CA PHE A 572 -14.66 -15.23 12.92
C PHE A 572 -15.33 -14.25 13.90
N ILE A 573 -15.69 -13.05 13.45
CA ILE A 573 -16.39 -12.08 14.30
C ILE A 573 -17.84 -12.52 14.58
N GLN A 574 -18.54 -13.09 13.60
CA GLN A 574 -19.92 -13.57 13.75
C GLN A 574 -20.02 -14.73 14.75
N GLU A 575 -19.11 -15.70 14.68
CA GLU A 575 -19.01 -16.80 15.64
C GLU A 575 -18.84 -16.28 17.08
N ARG A 576 -18.14 -15.15 17.25
CA ARG A 576 -17.82 -14.57 18.56
C ARG A 576 -18.92 -13.65 19.11
N ASP A 577 -19.45 -12.75 18.30
CA ASP A 577 -20.27 -11.62 18.79
C ASP A 577 -21.80 -11.83 18.61
N SER A 578 -22.25 -12.99 18.11
CA SER A 578 -23.66 -13.41 17.98
C SER A 578 -24.58 -12.50 17.13
N LYS A 579 -24.09 -11.36 16.63
CA LYS A 579 -24.78 -10.44 15.72
C LYS A 579 -23.85 -10.09 14.56
N PRO A 580 -24.35 -10.04 13.31
CA PRO A 580 -23.54 -9.61 12.17
C PRO A 580 -23.14 -8.16 12.41
N SER A 581 -21.84 -7.91 12.59
CA SER A 581 -21.31 -6.59 12.97
C SER A 581 -20.64 -5.87 11.81
N LEU A 582 -20.87 -6.32 10.58
CA LEU A 582 -20.17 -5.86 9.38
C LEU A 582 -21.14 -5.67 8.20
N GLU A 583 -22.44 -5.43 8.47
CA GLU A 583 -23.50 -5.25 7.46
C GLU A 583 -23.04 -4.29 6.33
N SER A 584 -22.42 -3.15 6.62
CA SER A 584 -21.96 -2.21 5.58
C SER A 584 -20.77 -2.68 4.71
N PHE A 585 -19.99 -3.68 5.14
CA PHE A 585 -18.76 -4.13 4.45
C PHE A 585 -18.94 -5.51 3.78
N ILE A 586 -19.95 -6.25 4.23
CA ILE A 586 -20.30 -7.62 3.82
C ILE A 586 -21.45 -7.62 2.82
N ASP A 587 -22.37 -6.66 2.88
CA ASP A 587 -23.60 -6.67 2.06
C ASP A 587 -23.33 -6.64 0.53
N GLU A 588 -22.18 -6.12 0.05
CA GLU A 588 -21.81 -6.24 -1.38
C GLU A 588 -21.20 -7.60 -1.78
N LEU A 589 -20.68 -8.38 -0.82
CA LEU A 589 -19.88 -9.60 -1.06
C LEU A 589 -20.62 -10.90 -0.68
N PHE A 590 -21.73 -10.82 0.06
CA PHE A 590 -22.42 -11.96 0.66
C PHE A 590 -23.92 -12.07 0.34
N GLU A 591 -24.48 -11.26 -0.56
CA GLU A 591 -25.82 -11.58 -1.04
C GLU A 591 -25.78 -12.92 -1.77
N ASP A 592 -26.68 -13.83 -1.36
CA ASP A 592 -26.79 -15.18 -1.91
C ASP A 592 -26.93 -15.10 -3.45
N GLU A 593 -25.93 -15.57 -4.19
CA GLU A 593 -25.97 -15.59 -5.67
C GLU A 593 -27.17 -16.36 -6.21
N LYS A 594 -27.78 -17.26 -5.43
CA LYS A 594 -29.04 -17.93 -5.81
C LYS A 594 -30.26 -17.04 -5.61
N GLN A 595 -30.23 -16.14 -4.63
CA GLN A 595 -31.32 -15.21 -4.31
C GLN A 595 -31.19 -13.90 -5.11
N TYR A 596 -29.97 -13.45 -5.36
CA TYR A 596 -29.61 -12.21 -6.05
C TYR A 596 -28.55 -12.47 -7.14
N PRO A 597 -28.85 -13.29 -8.16
CA PRO A 597 -27.90 -13.66 -9.23
C PRO A 597 -27.40 -12.46 -10.06
N LEU A 598 -28.03 -11.30 -9.90
CA LEU A 598 -27.72 -10.08 -10.64
C LEU A 598 -26.86 -9.08 -9.85
N LEU A 599 -26.56 -9.30 -8.57
CA LEU A 599 -25.83 -8.33 -7.74
C LEU A 599 -24.42 -8.03 -8.29
N ASN A 600 -23.72 -9.03 -8.83
CA ASN A 600 -22.42 -8.87 -9.48
C ASN A 600 -22.43 -7.87 -10.66
N PHE A 601 -23.59 -7.57 -11.24
CA PHE A 601 -23.75 -6.56 -12.29
C PHE A 601 -23.96 -5.13 -11.75
N PHE A 602 -24.36 -5.00 -10.48
CA PHE A 602 -24.51 -3.71 -9.78
C PHE A 602 -23.27 -3.33 -8.98
N ASN A 603 -22.36 -4.27 -8.72
CA ASN A 603 -21.03 -3.98 -8.17
C ASN A 603 -20.25 -3.12 -9.15
N VAL A 604 -20.21 -1.82 -8.89
CA VAL A 604 -19.45 -0.85 -9.68
C VAL A 604 -17.97 -1.17 -9.51
N THR A 605 -17.33 -1.75 -10.54
CA THR A 605 -15.87 -1.73 -10.62
C THR A 605 -15.41 -0.28 -10.62
N THR A 606 -14.94 0.18 -9.46
CA THR A 606 -14.41 1.53 -9.32
C THR A 606 -13.08 1.60 -10.07
N PHE A 607 -13.07 2.26 -11.23
CA PHE A 607 -11.81 2.64 -11.85
C PHE A 607 -11.13 3.66 -10.92
N HIS A 608 -10.08 3.23 -10.21
CA HIS A 608 -9.35 4.07 -9.25
C HIS A 608 -8.50 5.17 -9.92
N THR A 609 -8.43 5.19 -11.25
CA THR A 609 -7.78 6.21 -12.06
C THR A 609 -8.82 7.02 -12.86
N THR A 610 -8.53 8.29 -13.11
CA THR A 610 -9.34 9.14 -14.01
C THR A 610 -9.34 8.67 -15.47
N ASN A 611 -8.44 7.75 -15.85
CA ASN A 611 -8.33 7.20 -17.20
C ASN A 611 -8.25 5.65 -17.18
N PRO A 612 -9.22 4.94 -17.80
CA PRO A 612 -9.25 3.48 -17.89
C PRO A 612 -8.00 2.85 -18.54
N LEU A 613 -7.40 3.53 -19.52
CA LEU A 613 -6.19 3.07 -20.19
C LEU A 613 -5.00 2.96 -19.22
N ASP A 614 -4.89 3.90 -18.27
CA ASP A 614 -3.77 3.92 -17.33
C ASP A 614 -3.89 2.78 -16.30
N ALA A 615 -5.12 2.49 -15.84
CA ALA A 615 -5.38 1.31 -15.01
C ALA A 615 -5.10 0.01 -15.77
N PHE A 616 -5.47 -0.06 -17.05
CA PHE A 616 -5.20 -1.23 -17.88
C PHE A 616 -3.70 -1.46 -18.10
N ILE A 617 -2.93 -0.40 -18.38
CA ILE A 617 -1.47 -0.47 -18.50
C ILE A 617 -0.84 -0.93 -17.18
N LEU A 618 -1.27 -0.37 -16.05
CA LEU A 618 -0.78 -0.76 -14.73
C LEU A 618 -1.05 -2.25 -14.48
N LYS A 619 -2.28 -2.72 -14.77
CA LYS A 619 -2.66 -4.13 -14.61
C LYS A 619 -1.86 -5.05 -15.54
N MET A 620 -1.58 -4.62 -16.78
CA MET A 620 -0.72 -5.37 -17.70
C MET A 620 0.73 -5.46 -17.22
N GLN A 621 1.23 -4.43 -16.53
CA GLN A 621 2.57 -4.42 -15.95
C GLN A 621 2.69 -5.30 -14.70
N THR A 622 1.60 -5.52 -13.97
CA THR A 622 1.60 -6.36 -12.77
C THR A 622 1.36 -7.86 -13.07
N LEU A 623 0.85 -8.20 -14.26
CA LEU A 623 0.60 -9.58 -14.66
C LEU A 623 1.89 -10.43 -14.77
N PRO A 624 1.90 -11.67 -14.24
CA PRO A 624 2.99 -12.63 -14.40
C PRO A 624 3.25 -12.90 -15.86
N TYR A 625 4.53 -12.96 -16.22
CA TYR A 625 4.93 -13.37 -17.56
C TYR A 625 4.16 -12.60 -18.64
N ALA A 626 3.77 -11.34 -18.40
CA ALA A 626 2.99 -10.56 -19.35
C ALA A 626 3.73 -10.47 -20.71
N GLU A 627 5.06 -10.36 -20.68
CA GLU A 627 5.91 -10.42 -21.87
C GLU A 627 5.83 -11.75 -22.64
N ARG A 628 5.39 -12.85 -21.99
CA ARG A 628 5.19 -14.18 -22.59
C ARG A 628 3.73 -14.44 -22.97
N SER A 629 2.78 -14.08 -22.10
CA SER A 629 1.35 -14.32 -22.26
C SER A 629 0.70 -13.32 -23.21
N TYR A 630 1.16 -12.06 -23.17
CA TYR A 630 0.67 -10.93 -23.96
C TYR A 630 1.84 -10.14 -24.59
N PRO A 631 2.74 -10.80 -25.34
CA PRO A 631 4.00 -10.22 -25.82
C PRO A 631 3.79 -8.91 -26.59
N VAL A 632 2.78 -8.89 -27.47
CA VAL A 632 2.44 -7.72 -28.29
C VAL A 632 1.93 -6.56 -27.44
N THR A 633 0.98 -6.82 -26.54
CA THR A 633 0.37 -5.81 -25.69
C THR A 633 1.41 -5.18 -24.76
N THR A 634 2.24 -6.01 -24.13
CA THR A 634 3.30 -5.56 -23.23
C THR A 634 4.36 -4.77 -23.99
N PHE A 635 4.75 -5.21 -25.19
CA PHE A 635 5.68 -4.47 -26.05
C PHE A 635 5.15 -3.07 -26.42
N LEU A 636 3.89 -2.98 -26.86
CA LEU A 636 3.27 -1.70 -27.24
C LEU A 636 3.14 -0.74 -26.05
N PHE A 637 2.68 -1.23 -24.90
CA PHE A 637 2.46 -0.35 -23.73
C PHE A 637 3.73 0.11 -23.03
N LYS A 638 4.82 -0.66 -23.11
CA LYS A 638 6.11 -0.28 -22.54
C LYS A 638 6.63 1.06 -23.09
N ARG A 639 6.26 1.40 -24.33
CA ARG A 639 6.68 2.63 -25.02
C ARG A 639 5.52 3.38 -25.67
N LEU A 640 4.32 3.27 -25.09
CA LEU A 640 3.11 3.89 -25.66
C LEU A 640 3.29 5.39 -25.89
N GLU A 641 3.92 6.09 -24.96
CA GLU A 641 4.20 7.54 -25.08
C GLU A 641 5.06 7.89 -26.30
N ASP A 642 5.98 7.01 -26.69
CA ASP A 642 6.79 7.19 -27.89
C ASP A 642 5.93 6.89 -29.13
N TYR A 643 5.22 5.76 -29.14
CA TYR A 643 4.47 5.28 -30.29
C TYR A 643 3.27 6.16 -30.68
N VAL A 644 2.69 6.90 -29.74
CA VAL A 644 1.63 7.89 -30.02
C VAL A 644 2.10 8.95 -31.04
N ASN A 645 3.41 9.20 -31.17
CA ASN A 645 3.95 10.17 -32.12
C ASN A 645 3.90 9.71 -33.59
N ILE A 646 3.71 8.41 -33.86
CA ILE A 646 3.73 7.84 -35.22
C ILE A 646 2.69 8.49 -36.13
N GLN A 647 1.49 8.76 -35.62
CA GLN A 647 0.38 9.34 -36.38
C GLN A 647 0.70 10.72 -36.99
N TYR A 648 1.66 11.45 -36.41
CA TYR A 648 2.06 12.78 -36.87
C TYR A 648 3.07 12.76 -38.03
N LEU A 649 3.59 11.57 -38.39
CA LEU A 649 4.60 11.43 -39.44
C LEU A 649 4.08 11.85 -40.82
N TYR A 650 2.84 11.48 -41.16
CA TYR A 650 2.29 11.75 -42.50
C TYR A 650 2.12 13.23 -42.81
N PRO A 651 1.46 14.06 -41.98
CA PRO A 651 1.37 15.49 -42.23
C PRO A 651 2.74 16.15 -42.40
N ILE A 652 3.75 15.70 -41.64
CA ILE A 652 5.13 16.20 -41.74
C ILE A 652 5.75 15.85 -43.08
N ILE A 653 5.64 14.59 -43.52
CA ILE A 653 6.18 14.14 -44.80
C ILE A 653 5.47 14.82 -45.98
N VAL A 654 4.14 14.93 -45.95
CA VAL A 654 3.36 15.54 -47.05
C VAL A 654 3.76 16.98 -47.27
N PHE A 655 3.82 17.78 -46.21
CA PHE A 655 4.23 19.18 -46.31
C PHE A 655 5.70 19.32 -46.77
N THR A 656 6.58 18.49 -46.23
CA THR A 656 8.01 18.50 -46.59
C THR A 656 8.22 18.11 -48.07
N ASN A 657 7.57 17.04 -48.53
CA ASN A 657 7.63 16.60 -49.93
C ASN A 657 7.04 17.63 -50.87
N TYR A 658 5.90 18.23 -50.51
CA TYR A 658 5.28 19.30 -51.29
C TYR A 658 6.24 20.49 -51.48
N LEU A 659 6.93 20.91 -50.42
CA LEU A 659 7.92 21.97 -50.51
C LEU A 659 9.16 21.56 -51.33
N ILE A 660 9.63 20.32 -51.17
CA ILE A 660 10.74 19.77 -51.97
C ILE A 660 10.35 19.75 -53.45
N GLU A 661 9.20 19.21 -53.83
CA GLU A 661 8.76 19.16 -55.24
C GLU A 661 8.62 20.56 -55.85
N LYS A 662 8.13 21.53 -55.07
CA LYS A 662 7.90 22.89 -55.56
C LYS A 662 9.16 23.73 -55.65
N LEU A 663 10.12 23.55 -54.74
CA LEU A 663 11.24 24.48 -54.56
C LEU A 663 12.62 23.85 -54.80
N ASN A 664 12.77 22.53 -54.69
CA ASN A 664 14.05 21.87 -54.88
C ASN A 664 14.57 22.12 -56.31
N TYR A 665 15.86 22.46 -56.43
CA TYR A 665 16.51 22.93 -57.67
C TYR A 665 15.96 24.22 -58.31
N ARG A 666 14.89 24.84 -57.76
CA ARG A 666 14.26 26.08 -58.28
C ARG A 666 14.56 27.32 -57.43
N ILE A 667 15.16 27.15 -56.25
CA ILE A 667 15.59 28.23 -55.36
C ILE A 667 17.10 28.12 -55.10
N LYS A 668 17.82 29.25 -55.09
CA LYS A 668 19.23 29.26 -54.68
C LYS A 668 19.31 29.04 -53.16
N ARG A 669 20.39 28.39 -52.71
CA ARG A 669 20.58 28.04 -51.28
C ARG A 669 20.56 29.25 -50.35
N ILE A 670 21.13 30.38 -50.78
CA ILE A 670 21.16 31.64 -50.02
C ILE A 670 19.73 32.17 -49.87
N ASP A 671 18.97 32.23 -50.96
CA ASP A 671 17.57 32.68 -50.95
C ASP A 671 16.68 31.77 -50.07
N ALA A 672 16.96 30.46 -50.01
CA ALA A 672 16.22 29.52 -49.16
C ALA A 672 16.50 29.72 -47.65
N ALA A 673 17.70 30.20 -47.30
CA ALA A 673 18.07 30.51 -45.92
C ALA A 673 17.41 31.81 -45.43
N GLU A 674 17.23 32.79 -46.33
CA GLU A 674 16.66 34.10 -46.00
C GLU A 674 15.12 34.12 -46.07
N ARG A 675 14.52 33.43 -47.05
CA ARG A 675 13.07 33.44 -47.24
C ARG A 675 12.34 32.58 -46.21
N LYS A 676 11.30 33.17 -45.62
CA LYS A 676 10.44 32.53 -44.61
C LYS A 676 9.31 31.75 -45.27
N ILE A 677 8.80 30.74 -44.55
CA ILE A 677 7.65 29.93 -44.98
C ILE A 677 6.44 30.84 -45.29
N MET A 678 6.23 31.90 -44.49
CA MET A 678 5.15 32.87 -44.67
C MET A 678 5.08 33.45 -46.08
N HIS A 679 6.23 33.73 -46.71
CA HIS A 679 6.26 34.29 -48.07
C HIS A 679 5.55 33.39 -49.07
N TYR A 680 5.68 32.07 -48.96
CA TYR A 680 5.07 31.13 -49.91
C TYR A 680 3.64 30.77 -49.55
N LEU A 681 3.24 30.97 -48.29
CA LEU A 681 1.84 30.89 -47.89
C LEU A 681 0.99 32.05 -48.45
N THR A 682 1.62 33.20 -48.71
CA THR A 682 0.95 34.42 -49.20
C THR A 682 1.21 34.74 -50.67
N THR A 683 2.03 33.94 -51.36
CA THR A 683 2.42 34.19 -52.77
C THR A 683 2.34 32.90 -53.61
N GLY A 684 1.46 32.86 -54.62
CA GLY A 684 1.34 31.72 -55.56
C GLY A 684 -0.10 31.37 -55.98
N ASN A 685 -0.27 30.60 -57.06
CA ASN A 685 -1.59 30.17 -57.56
C ASN A 685 -2.21 29.00 -56.78
N ASP A 686 -1.43 28.35 -55.92
CA ASP A 686 -1.74 27.14 -55.16
C ASP A 686 -1.75 27.38 -53.63
N GLN A 687 -1.92 28.65 -53.23
CA GLN A 687 -1.94 29.09 -51.82
C GLN A 687 -2.91 28.29 -50.95
N HIS A 688 -4.10 27.95 -51.47
CA HIS A 688 -5.10 27.19 -50.72
C HIS A 688 -4.60 25.78 -50.35
N ILE A 689 -3.94 25.09 -51.28
CA ILE A 689 -3.39 23.73 -51.07
C ILE A 689 -2.20 23.81 -50.11
N MET A 690 -1.30 24.78 -50.31
CA MET A 690 -0.15 24.97 -49.44
C MET A 690 -0.56 25.31 -48.00
N LYS A 691 -1.58 26.16 -47.83
CA LYS A 691 -2.10 26.54 -46.53
C LYS A 691 -2.74 25.37 -45.80
N GLN A 692 -3.42 24.48 -46.52
CA GLN A 692 -3.95 23.24 -45.96
C GLN A 692 -2.82 22.34 -45.43
N TYR A 693 -1.84 21.99 -46.28
CA TYR A 693 -0.70 21.15 -45.86
C TYR A 693 0.12 21.78 -44.73
N TYR A 694 0.29 23.10 -44.75
CA TYR A 694 0.97 23.82 -43.68
C TYR A 694 0.21 23.73 -42.36
N ASN A 695 -1.11 23.90 -42.36
CA ASN A 695 -1.91 23.80 -41.13
C ASN A 695 -1.87 22.38 -40.53
N ASP A 696 -1.96 21.36 -41.38
CA ASP A 696 -1.87 19.95 -40.97
C ASP A 696 -0.49 19.64 -40.39
N PHE A 697 0.58 20.11 -41.06
CA PHE A 697 1.95 20.03 -40.57
C PHE A 697 2.12 20.75 -39.23
N LEU A 698 1.64 21.99 -39.12
CA LEU A 698 1.81 22.81 -37.92
C LEU A 698 1.10 22.19 -36.73
N HIS A 699 -0.10 21.62 -36.93
CA HIS A 699 -0.80 20.86 -35.91
C HIS A 699 0.02 19.63 -35.48
N ALA A 700 0.51 18.83 -36.44
CA ALA A 700 1.29 17.63 -36.16
C ALA A 700 2.61 17.94 -35.44
N TRP A 701 3.35 18.95 -35.90
CA TRP A 701 4.66 19.34 -35.37
C TRP A 701 4.60 19.78 -33.90
N TYR A 702 3.61 20.59 -33.53
CA TYR A 702 3.42 21.04 -32.14
C TYR A 702 2.70 20.03 -31.24
N SER A 703 2.20 18.93 -31.80
CA SER A 703 1.58 17.84 -31.03
C SER A 703 2.57 16.73 -30.66
N LEU A 704 3.81 16.78 -31.19
CA LEU A 704 4.88 15.84 -30.85
C LEU A 704 5.28 15.99 -29.37
N LYS A 705 5.40 14.86 -28.67
CA LYS A 705 5.82 14.77 -27.27
C LYS A 705 7.16 14.04 -27.11
N LEU A 706 8.01 14.13 -28.12
CA LEU A 706 9.34 13.51 -28.12
C LEU A 706 10.25 14.27 -27.15
N LYS A 707 11.03 13.57 -26.32
CA LYS A 707 12.04 14.17 -25.45
C LYS A 707 13.36 14.40 -26.18
N GLU A 708 13.73 13.47 -27.06
CA GLU A 708 14.94 13.48 -27.86
C GLU A 708 14.66 12.90 -29.26
N VAL A 709 15.42 13.33 -30.26
CA VAL A 709 15.33 12.83 -31.64
C VAL A 709 16.71 12.44 -32.16
N HIS A 710 16.74 11.50 -33.10
CA HIS A 710 17.93 10.80 -33.56
C HIS A 710 18.17 11.02 -35.06
N TYR A 711 19.37 11.48 -35.42
CA TYR A 711 19.83 11.52 -36.81
C TYR A 711 21.30 11.09 -36.90
N GLY A 712 21.57 10.00 -37.62
CA GLY A 712 22.88 9.35 -37.54
C GLY A 712 23.26 9.03 -36.09
N CYS A 713 24.35 9.63 -35.60
CA CYS A 713 24.88 9.50 -34.24
C CYS A 713 24.52 10.71 -33.34
N GLN A 714 23.75 11.69 -33.82
CA GLN A 714 23.37 12.88 -33.07
C GLN A 714 22.05 12.67 -32.34
N LYS A 715 21.99 13.13 -31.08
CA LYS A 715 20.79 13.11 -30.22
C LYS A 715 20.33 14.51 -29.81
N PRO A 716 19.90 15.38 -30.75
CA PRO A 716 19.39 16.69 -30.38
C PRO A 716 18.15 16.56 -29.48
N LYS A 717 18.06 17.44 -28.47
CA LYS A 717 16.84 17.61 -27.68
C LYS A 717 15.74 18.16 -28.57
N PHE A 718 14.54 17.63 -28.41
CA PHE A 718 13.38 18.13 -29.14
C PHE A 718 12.79 19.31 -28.36
N GLU A 719 13.20 20.52 -28.76
CA GLU A 719 12.69 21.76 -28.19
C GLU A 719 12.13 22.64 -29.31
N LEU A 720 10.97 23.24 -29.08
CA LEU A 720 10.29 24.12 -30.02
C LEU A 720 10.40 25.57 -29.52
N PRO A 721 11.49 26.29 -29.84
CA PRO A 721 11.74 27.63 -29.30
C PRO A 721 10.82 28.71 -29.88
N VAL A 722 10.17 28.42 -31.02
CA VAL A 722 9.26 29.35 -31.70
C VAL A 722 7.83 29.05 -31.29
N ALA A 723 7.05 30.06 -30.95
CA ALA A 723 5.62 29.92 -30.69
C ALA A 723 4.85 29.50 -31.97
N LYS A 724 3.78 28.71 -31.82
CA LYS A 724 3.02 28.13 -32.93
C LYS A 724 2.56 29.18 -33.95
N GLU A 725 2.13 30.34 -33.48
CA GLU A 725 1.60 31.44 -34.28
C GLU A 725 2.69 32.11 -35.13
N LYS A 726 3.94 32.12 -34.65
CA LYS A 726 5.09 32.78 -35.30
C LYS A 726 5.92 31.83 -36.16
N PHE A 727 5.53 30.55 -36.25
CA PHE A 727 6.34 29.53 -36.90
C PHE A 727 6.62 29.87 -38.38
N ALA A 728 5.58 30.26 -39.14
CA ALA A 728 5.75 30.61 -40.56
C ALA A 728 6.59 31.87 -40.78
N GLU A 729 6.52 32.84 -39.87
CA GLU A 729 7.23 34.11 -39.94
C GLU A 729 8.71 33.97 -39.54
N SER A 730 8.98 33.07 -38.60
CA SER A 730 10.32 32.91 -38.01
C SER A 730 11.16 31.85 -38.73
N THR A 731 10.52 30.83 -39.32
CA THR A 731 11.22 29.67 -39.89
C THR A 731 11.58 29.89 -41.35
N SER A 732 12.86 29.72 -41.68
CA SER A 732 13.35 29.74 -43.07
C SER A 732 13.01 28.43 -43.79
N ILE A 733 12.88 28.50 -45.11
CA ILE A 733 12.57 27.35 -45.96
C ILE A 733 13.69 26.33 -45.99
N ALA A 734 14.94 26.76 -45.82
CA ALA A 734 16.09 25.87 -45.69
C ALA A 734 15.91 24.81 -44.59
N THR A 735 15.16 25.12 -43.54
CA THR A 735 14.80 24.18 -42.46
C THR A 735 14.03 22.97 -42.98
N VAL A 736 13.19 23.15 -44.00
CA VAL A 736 12.30 22.11 -44.54
C VAL A 736 12.88 21.42 -45.79
N LEU A 737 13.71 22.11 -46.56
CA LEU A 737 14.34 21.55 -47.77
C LEU A 737 15.54 20.61 -47.49
N LEU A 738 15.69 20.12 -46.25
CA LEU A 738 16.67 19.10 -45.83
C LEU A 738 18.10 19.38 -46.32
N ASN A 739 18.68 20.50 -45.91
CA ASN A 739 20.08 20.82 -46.20
C ASN A 739 21.00 20.10 -45.18
N THR A 740 21.55 18.93 -45.54
CA THR A 740 22.41 18.12 -44.65
C THR A 740 23.76 18.75 -44.29
N SER A 741 24.02 20.00 -44.67
CA SER A 741 25.30 20.66 -44.43
C SER A 741 25.11 22.03 -43.76
N LYS A 742 25.24 22.04 -42.43
CA LYS A 742 25.72 23.12 -41.53
C LYS A 742 24.73 23.85 -40.60
N ASP A 743 23.41 23.75 -40.76
CA ASP A 743 22.48 24.44 -39.84
C ASP A 743 21.73 23.46 -38.91
N GLU A 744 21.88 23.64 -37.59
CA GLU A 744 21.23 22.84 -36.52
C GLU A 744 19.69 22.79 -36.66
N SER A 745 19.09 23.79 -37.30
CA SER A 745 17.63 23.90 -37.51
C SER A 745 17.08 22.83 -38.45
N SER A 746 17.78 22.53 -39.56
CA SER A 746 17.35 21.52 -40.54
C SER A 746 17.56 20.08 -40.04
N LEU A 747 18.53 19.90 -39.14
CA LEU A 747 18.83 18.63 -38.50
C LEU A 747 17.67 18.16 -37.63
N LEU A 748 17.02 19.07 -36.89
CA LEU A 748 15.92 18.73 -35.99
C LEU A 748 14.75 18.09 -36.75
N LEU A 749 14.33 18.68 -37.88
CA LEU A 749 13.24 18.13 -38.69
C LEU A 749 13.60 16.75 -39.27
N ALA A 750 14.81 16.61 -39.81
CA ALA A 750 15.30 15.34 -40.34
C ALA A 750 15.40 14.25 -39.25
N ALA A 751 15.88 14.63 -38.06
CA ALA A 751 15.97 13.76 -36.88
C ALA A 751 14.59 13.32 -36.41
N SER A 752 13.62 14.24 -36.33
CA SER A 752 12.24 13.91 -35.96
C SER A 752 11.61 12.93 -36.93
N ILE A 753 11.69 13.19 -38.25
CA ILE A 753 11.15 12.29 -39.27
C ILE A 753 11.77 10.89 -39.16
N LYS A 754 13.10 10.81 -39.03
CA LYS A 754 13.81 9.54 -38.90
C LYS A 754 13.39 8.79 -37.63
N THR A 755 13.37 9.48 -36.48
CA THR A 755 13.01 8.88 -35.18
C THR A 755 11.61 8.28 -35.22
N ILE A 756 10.63 9.04 -35.71
CA ILE A 756 9.24 8.57 -35.76
C ILE A 756 9.09 7.40 -36.75
N ALA A 757 9.79 7.43 -37.88
CA ALA A 757 9.81 6.30 -38.81
C ALA A 757 10.47 5.05 -38.20
N GLU A 758 11.51 5.20 -37.38
CA GLU A 758 12.13 4.10 -36.64
C GLU A 758 11.18 3.49 -35.62
N LEU A 759 10.39 4.31 -34.91
CA LEU A 759 9.34 3.82 -33.99
C LEU A 759 8.30 2.94 -34.71
N GLN A 760 7.84 3.36 -35.89
CA GLN A 760 6.94 2.53 -36.70
C GLN A 760 7.59 1.22 -37.14
N ASN A 761 8.83 1.28 -37.64
CA ASN A 761 9.56 0.10 -38.07
C ASN A 761 9.87 -0.86 -36.92
N GLU A 762 10.08 -0.35 -35.71
CA GLU A 762 10.26 -1.17 -34.51
C GLU A 762 9.04 -2.04 -34.24
N ILE A 763 7.83 -1.48 -34.34
CA ILE A 763 6.59 -2.25 -34.21
C ILE A 763 6.53 -3.30 -35.32
N VAL A 764 6.71 -2.91 -36.58
CA VAL A 764 6.64 -3.86 -37.72
C VAL A 764 7.65 -5.01 -37.57
N ASN A 765 8.88 -4.71 -37.17
CA ASN A 765 9.93 -5.72 -36.97
C ASN A 765 9.59 -6.66 -35.81
N TYR A 766 9.05 -6.12 -34.70
CA TYR A 766 8.64 -6.95 -33.57
C TYR A 766 7.57 -7.97 -33.98
N PHE A 767 6.53 -7.52 -34.68
CA PHE A 767 5.49 -8.41 -35.20
C PHE A 767 6.06 -9.44 -36.18
N HIS A 768 6.98 -9.04 -37.07
CA HIS A 768 7.56 -9.96 -38.04
C HIS A 768 8.46 -11.03 -37.40
N ASN A 769 9.27 -10.67 -36.41
CA ASN A 769 10.25 -11.57 -35.80
C ASN A 769 9.62 -12.51 -34.75
N ASN A 770 8.66 -12.03 -33.95
CA ASN A 770 8.12 -12.81 -32.84
C ASN A 770 6.82 -13.57 -33.16
N ILE A 771 6.04 -13.17 -34.17
CA ILE A 771 4.75 -13.82 -34.49
C ILE A 771 4.90 -14.81 -35.63
N ASN A 772 5.77 -14.55 -36.62
CA ASN A 772 5.82 -15.38 -37.82
C ASN A 772 6.75 -16.60 -37.75
N ASN A 773 7.51 -16.84 -36.67
CA ASN A 773 8.33 -18.04 -36.44
C ASN A 773 9.00 -18.61 -37.72
N VAL A 774 9.56 -17.77 -38.60
CA VAL A 774 10.29 -18.29 -39.76
C VAL A 774 11.70 -18.63 -39.29
N ILE A 775 11.83 -19.88 -38.86
CA ILE A 775 13.09 -20.61 -38.73
C ILE A 775 13.66 -20.71 -40.16
N ASN A 776 14.45 -19.72 -40.59
CA ASN A 776 15.64 -19.89 -41.43
C ASN A 776 16.15 -18.56 -42.01
N THR A 777 17.40 -18.27 -41.67
CA THR A 777 18.46 -17.61 -42.46
C THR A 777 18.09 -16.41 -43.33
N GLU A 778 18.70 -15.27 -42.96
CA GLU A 778 18.62 -13.91 -43.53
C GLU A 778 17.48 -13.03 -42.99
N ILE A 779 17.80 -12.31 -41.90
CA ILE A 779 17.06 -11.14 -41.41
C ILE A 779 17.14 -10.05 -42.51
N LYS A 780 16.29 -10.11 -43.54
CA LYS A 780 16.13 -9.01 -44.48
C LYS A 780 15.36 -7.90 -43.78
N ARG A 781 16.10 -6.87 -43.32
CA ARG A 781 15.55 -5.58 -42.87
C ARG A 781 14.63 -5.03 -43.98
N LYS A 782 13.32 -5.25 -43.87
CA LYS A 782 12.34 -4.57 -44.72
C LYS A 782 12.12 -3.18 -44.14
N GLN A 783 13.00 -2.25 -44.47
CA GLN A 783 12.76 -0.83 -44.18
C GLN A 783 11.72 -0.33 -45.18
N ILE A 784 10.60 0.22 -44.68
CA ILE A 784 9.68 0.97 -45.53
C ILE A 784 10.40 2.28 -45.88
N PRO A 785 10.69 2.55 -47.17
CA PRO A 785 11.28 3.82 -47.56
C PRO A 785 10.36 4.97 -47.14
N LEU A 786 10.91 6.07 -46.60
CA LEU A 786 10.15 7.29 -46.26
C LEU A 786 9.18 7.74 -47.37
N PRO A 787 9.54 7.70 -48.68
CA PRO A 787 8.62 8.05 -49.76
C PRO A 787 7.44 7.10 -49.96
N SER A 788 7.51 5.89 -49.40
CA SER A 788 6.46 4.86 -49.50
C SER A 788 5.45 4.91 -48.34
N ILE A 789 5.64 5.82 -47.38
CA ILE A 789 4.73 6.01 -46.26
C ILE A 789 3.46 6.70 -46.76
N ARG A 790 2.37 5.95 -46.79
CA ARG A 790 1.02 6.45 -47.08
C ARG A 790 0.19 6.48 -45.80
N LEU A 791 -0.84 7.32 -45.77
CA LEU A 791 -1.73 7.43 -44.61
C LEU A 791 -2.35 6.07 -44.23
N GLU A 792 -2.67 5.23 -45.22
CA GLU A 792 -3.20 3.87 -45.00
C GLU A 792 -2.20 2.90 -44.33
N ASN A 793 -0.89 3.18 -44.42
CA ASN A 793 0.17 2.28 -43.94
C ASN A 793 0.75 2.72 -42.59
N LEU A 794 0.19 3.75 -41.96
CA LEU A 794 0.63 4.32 -40.69
C LEU A 794 -0.16 3.77 -39.53
N LEU A 795 0.56 3.32 -38.49
CA LEU A 795 -0.06 2.91 -37.25
C LEU A 795 -0.62 4.13 -36.52
N ARG A 796 -1.89 4.04 -36.12
CA ARG A 796 -2.56 5.05 -35.29
C ARG A 796 -2.71 4.51 -33.88
N LEU A 797 -2.00 5.12 -32.95
CA LEU A 797 -1.98 4.75 -31.54
C LEU A 797 -2.34 5.99 -30.74
N ASN A 798 -3.63 6.32 -30.71
CA ASN A 798 -4.14 7.48 -29.99
C ASN A 798 -4.64 7.04 -28.60
N ARG A 799 -4.16 7.66 -27.51
CA ARG A 799 -4.61 7.33 -26.15
C ARG A 799 -6.11 7.53 -25.96
N ILE A 800 -6.70 8.54 -26.62
CA ILE A 800 -8.15 8.80 -26.55
C ILE A 800 -8.91 7.67 -27.23
N GLU A 801 -8.52 7.30 -28.46
CA GLU A 801 -9.17 6.20 -29.19
C GLU A 801 -8.95 4.85 -28.50
N LEU A 802 -7.77 4.60 -27.94
CA LEU A 802 -7.49 3.37 -27.17
C LEU A 802 -8.30 3.31 -25.88
N SER A 803 -8.41 4.42 -25.16
CA SER A 803 -9.25 4.50 -23.96
C SER A 803 -10.73 4.33 -24.31
N GLN A 804 -11.19 4.98 -25.38
CA GLN A 804 -12.55 4.87 -25.89
C GLN A 804 -12.85 3.43 -26.34
N LYS A 805 -11.93 2.77 -27.05
CA LYS A 805 -12.07 1.35 -27.42
C LYS A 805 -12.05 0.42 -26.22
N LEU A 806 -11.25 0.68 -25.19
CA LEU A 806 -11.31 -0.08 -23.94
C LEU A 806 -12.67 0.07 -23.27
N VAL A 807 -13.27 1.26 -23.32
CA VAL A 807 -14.63 1.46 -22.82
C VAL A 807 -15.65 0.76 -23.73
N ASP A 808 -15.70 1.08 -25.01
CA ASP A 808 -16.74 0.61 -25.93
C ASP A 808 -16.66 -0.90 -26.23
N ASP A 809 -15.45 -1.43 -26.40
CA ASP A 809 -15.23 -2.82 -26.82
C ASP A 809 -14.99 -3.76 -25.61
N SER A 810 -14.67 -3.23 -24.41
CA SER A 810 -14.27 -4.04 -23.24
C SER A 810 -15.14 -3.86 -22.00
N LEU A 811 -15.89 -2.75 -21.85
CA LEU A 811 -17.02 -2.66 -20.89
C LEU A 811 -18.29 -3.19 -21.56
N VAL A 812 -18.43 -4.52 -21.57
CA VAL A 812 -19.70 -5.14 -21.95
C VAL A 812 -20.69 -4.98 -20.79
N ILE A 813 -21.47 -3.90 -20.78
CA ILE A 813 -22.78 -3.92 -20.12
C ILE A 813 -23.71 -4.64 -21.10
N ASN A 814 -23.86 -5.95 -20.92
CA ASN A 814 -24.74 -6.72 -21.78
C ASN A 814 -26.21 -6.48 -21.40
N TYR A 815 -26.83 -5.44 -21.98
CA TYR A 815 -28.25 -5.16 -21.80
C TYR A 815 -29.18 -6.28 -22.30
N GLN A 816 -28.71 -7.25 -23.10
CA GLN A 816 -29.53 -8.38 -23.54
C GLN A 816 -29.72 -9.47 -22.46
N TYR A 817 -28.91 -9.47 -21.40
CA TYR A 817 -29.10 -10.39 -20.25
C TYR A 817 -30.18 -9.91 -19.27
N GLY A 818 -30.68 -8.68 -19.42
CA GLY A 818 -31.78 -8.13 -18.62
C GLY A 818 -33.17 -8.36 -19.23
N LYS A 819 -33.30 -9.27 -20.21
CA LYS A 819 -34.58 -9.63 -20.83
C LYS A 819 -35.12 -10.95 -20.32
#